data_AF-A0A7X6CN66-F1
#
_entry.id   AF-A0A7X6CN66-F1
#
_cell.length_a   1.000
_cell.length_b   1.000
_cell.length_c   1.000
_cell.angle_alpha   90.00
_cell.angle_beta   90.00
_cell.angle_gamma   90.00
#
_symmetry.space_group_name_H-M   'P 1'
#
loop_
_entity.id
_entity.type
_entity.pdbx_description
1 polymer ?
#
loop_
_entity_poly.entity_id
_entity_poly.type
_entity_poly.pdbx_seq_one_letter_code
_entity_poly.pdbx_strand_id
1 'polypeptide(L)'
;PTPTPKPKPTPAIEDEDNDTTPTPTPKPKPISENPGIIINPTSGLVTTETGGTDKFTIKLESQPTANVQIDLRSSNDAEGVISPKTVTFNSTNWSQTQTITVTGVDDRISDGNKNYTIFTYSAISTDRDYSGLNAADVTVTNRDNEPSTTTNSNSGSGANSSVKTDQKMLSEEEKKAILPAILPIIASPFLLNNFLFNNISLVRGDVTLGAVGTAIDGYISGATVFLDANKNGIKDTNEPSTTTDSNGKYNLEIPLESFDKNKNGQIEPEEGNLVAFGGTDTATGLPLKNTLSAPVDAAVVTPLTSLVTDLMAGGMSQSEAESKVKSALSIPGEVDLLDLDPIASTPKNEPGAAETLVAMTKVQNIIIQTSSLIDGASTADNTAITKAVVEAINNKIKSGGSLYLSDSAQVESIIQQSVAKVKEIDSNLNTQKLSEITPQAAQVMAEANQKTDRVKSNFLPEFIPSEIAKVQKEALGKTAIDLEEAAAGTKPIAVVVWENTGEYLTAKIQGNPVPSQPAVPVVTGDIIEVGNTAPENPGDEDKNLAGTDDRDTLIGGSGNDFISAIKASDSLDGGAGNDSIYGGRELDTLTGGDGDDILFGGRGADSLDGGEGNDSLYGGKGNDTLLGGAGDDFLSGENGDDFLTGGGGNDRFLLNSGNGSDTIDDFELGIDKFVLDNGLTFQDLAIDRTATGTLLKLASTDRVLATVAGLNGTITAADFV
;
A
#
# COMPACT_ATOMS: atom_id res chain seq x y z
N PRO A 1 -52.84 -15.73 72.50
CA PRO A 1 -52.96 -16.80 71.50
C PRO A 1 -53.69 -16.28 70.25
N THR A 2 -52.91 -15.86 69.27
CA THR A 2 -53.32 -15.29 67.99
C THR A 2 -53.39 -16.40 66.94
N PRO A 3 -54.42 -16.50 66.08
CA PRO A 3 -54.49 -17.55 65.08
C PRO A 3 -53.92 -17.12 63.72
N THR A 4 -53.30 -18.10 63.07
CA THR A 4 -52.63 -18.10 61.77
C THR A 4 -53.60 -18.11 60.56
N PRO A 5 -53.09 -17.85 59.33
CA PRO A 5 -53.89 -17.50 58.15
C PRO A 5 -54.12 -18.67 57.18
N LYS A 6 -55.01 -18.47 56.20
CA LYS A 6 -55.08 -19.22 54.95
C LYS A 6 -55.54 -18.33 53.78
N PRO A 7 -55.30 -18.75 52.52
CA PRO A 7 -54.83 -17.91 51.42
C PRO A 7 -55.90 -17.62 50.36
N LYS A 8 -55.61 -16.74 49.39
CA LYS A 8 -56.36 -16.68 48.13
C LYS A 8 -55.50 -16.18 46.94
N PRO A 9 -55.87 -16.56 45.70
CA PRO A 9 -55.04 -16.50 44.49
C PRO A 9 -55.38 -15.31 43.57
N THR A 10 -54.49 -15.06 42.62
CA THR A 10 -54.64 -14.35 41.33
C THR A 10 -55.36 -15.24 40.29
N PRO A 11 -55.65 -14.80 39.04
CA PRO A 11 -56.03 -13.48 38.48
C PRO A 11 -57.21 -13.58 37.45
N ALA A 12 -57.73 -12.46 36.92
CA ALA A 12 -58.04 -12.26 35.48
C ALA A 12 -58.43 -10.79 35.20
N ILE A 13 -57.63 -10.07 34.38
CA ILE A 13 -57.83 -9.62 32.98
C ILE A 13 -58.95 -8.56 32.82
N GLU A 14 -58.58 -7.34 32.41
CA GLU A 14 -58.94 -6.71 31.13
C GLU A 14 -58.28 -5.32 31.02
N ASP A 15 -57.61 -5.10 29.89
CA ASP A 15 -56.98 -3.86 29.44
C ASP A 15 -58.04 -2.84 29.00
N GLU A 16 -57.84 -1.55 29.31
CA GLU A 16 -58.06 -0.45 28.36
C GLU A 16 -57.14 0.73 28.70
N ASP A 17 -56.79 1.45 27.64
CA ASP A 17 -55.57 2.20 27.38
C ASP A 17 -55.60 3.66 27.88
N ASN A 18 -54.39 4.24 27.92
CA ASN A 18 -54.03 5.64 27.71
C ASN A 18 -53.89 6.60 28.92
N ASP A 19 -52.64 6.76 29.39
CA ASP A 19 -52.02 8.09 29.60
C ASP A 19 -50.48 7.95 29.63
N THR A 20 -49.78 8.58 28.67
CA THR A 20 -48.32 8.57 28.54
C THR A 20 -47.75 9.92 28.94
N THR A 21 -47.21 10.01 30.16
CA THR A 21 -46.23 11.03 30.54
C THR A 21 -44.93 10.37 30.98
N PRO A 22 -43.74 10.80 30.49
CA PRO A 22 -42.47 10.15 30.78
C PRO A 22 -41.96 10.46 32.20
N THR A 23 -41.33 9.45 32.79
CA THR A 23 -40.75 9.40 34.13
C THR A 23 -39.46 10.26 34.22
N PRO A 24 -39.14 10.89 35.36
CA PRO A 24 -37.97 11.74 35.49
C PRO A 24 -36.64 10.95 35.46
N THR A 25 -35.69 11.45 34.68
CA THR A 25 -34.29 11.00 34.61
C THR A 25 -33.56 11.14 35.95
N PRO A 26 -32.66 10.20 36.31
CA PRO A 26 -31.87 10.27 37.54
C PRO A 26 -30.83 11.39 37.49
N LYS A 27 -30.65 12.07 38.63
CA LYS A 27 -29.71 13.17 38.84
C LYS A 27 -28.24 12.68 38.69
N PRO A 28 -27.32 13.46 38.09
CA PRO A 28 -25.91 13.08 37.98
C PRO A 28 -25.26 12.88 39.35
N LYS A 29 -24.49 11.79 39.47
CA LYS A 29 -23.62 11.48 40.62
C LYS A 29 -22.41 12.44 40.60
N PRO A 30 -21.89 12.88 41.76
CA PRO A 30 -20.77 13.83 41.77
C PRO A 30 -19.50 13.24 41.15
N ILE A 31 -18.85 14.08 40.34
CA ILE A 31 -17.47 13.99 39.82
C ILE A 31 -16.53 13.43 40.90
N SER A 32 -15.80 12.37 40.55
CA SER A 32 -14.69 11.87 41.36
C SER A 32 -13.54 12.87 41.25
N GLU A 33 -12.90 13.19 42.38
CA GLU A 33 -11.80 14.15 42.41
C GLU A 33 -10.61 13.63 41.58
N ASN A 34 -10.28 14.36 40.51
CA ASN A 34 -9.11 14.25 39.63
C ASN A 34 -8.82 12.84 39.06
N PRO A 35 -9.37 12.47 37.89
CA PRO A 35 -8.95 11.26 37.19
C PRO A 35 -7.50 11.41 36.71
N GLY A 36 -6.69 10.37 36.96
CA GLY A 36 -5.27 10.35 36.61
C GLY A 36 -4.72 8.94 36.54
N ILE A 37 -3.67 8.75 35.73
CA ILE A 37 -2.88 7.53 35.62
C ILE A 37 -1.47 7.85 36.16
N ILE A 38 -1.09 7.20 37.26
CA ILE A 38 0.22 7.38 37.89
C ILE A 38 1.17 6.30 37.39
N ILE A 39 2.35 6.73 36.94
CA ILE A 39 3.47 5.87 36.57
C ILE A 39 4.66 6.16 37.49
N ASN A 40 5.28 5.12 38.06
CA ASN A 40 6.41 5.30 38.96
C ASN A 40 7.40 4.10 38.93
N PRO A 41 8.71 4.34 38.73
CA PRO A 41 9.32 5.60 38.24
C PRO A 41 9.12 5.77 36.71
N THR A 42 9.21 7.00 36.20
CA THR A 42 9.20 7.31 34.75
C THR A 42 10.61 7.38 34.14
N SER A 43 11.67 7.33 34.96
CA SER A 43 13.05 7.34 34.49
C SER A 43 14.01 6.69 35.48
N GLY A 44 15.22 6.39 35.03
CA GLY A 44 16.28 5.79 35.86
C GLY A 44 16.20 4.26 35.98
N LEU A 45 15.36 3.61 35.17
CA LEU A 45 15.34 2.16 35.06
C LEU A 45 16.56 1.67 34.27
N VAL A 46 17.15 0.55 34.70
CA VAL A 46 18.35 0.00 34.06
C VAL A 46 18.23 -1.51 33.84
N THR A 47 18.33 -1.93 32.58
CA THR A 47 18.45 -3.35 32.17
C THR A 47 19.89 -3.69 31.76
N THR A 48 20.17 -4.97 31.53
CA THR A 48 21.46 -5.42 30.98
C THR A 48 21.19 -6.38 29.83
N GLU A 49 22.08 -6.39 28.84
CA GLU A 49 21.94 -7.23 27.64
C GLU A 49 21.91 -8.73 27.97
N THR A 50 22.54 -9.18 29.05
CA THR A 50 22.37 -10.57 29.55
C THR A 50 20.97 -10.93 30.10
N GLY A 51 19.91 -10.20 29.76
CA GLY A 51 18.56 -10.44 30.27
C GLY A 51 18.27 -9.79 31.63
N GLY A 52 19.00 -8.74 32.00
CA GLY A 52 18.77 -7.99 33.24
C GLY A 52 17.43 -7.27 33.22
N THR A 53 16.72 -7.24 34.35
CA THR A 53 15.37 -6.67 34.43
C THR A 53 15.30 -5.49 35.38
N ASP A 54 14.43 -4.53 35.08
CA ASP A 54 13.97 -3.50 36.03
C ASP A 54 12.44 -3.40 36.02
N LYS A 55 11.84 -2.61 36.91
CA LYS A 55 10.38 -2.54 37.08
C LYS A 55 9.90 -1.12 37.30
N PHE A 56 8.78 -0.79 36.64
CA PHE A 56 7.95 0.35 37.01
C PHE A 56 6.53 -0.11 37.31
N THR A 57 5.71 0.82 37.78
CA THR A 57 4.36 0.53 38.20
C THR A 57 3.35 1.51 37.66
N ILE A 58 2.11 1.04 37.43
CA ILE A 58 0.97 1.82 36.95
C ILE A 58 -0.19 1.69 37.94
N LYS A 59 -0.90 2.79 38.22
CA LYS A 59 -2.11 2.81 39.07
C LYS A 59 -3.04 3.96 38.68
N LEU A 60 -4.36 3.81 38.89
CA LEU A 60 -5.31 4.92 38.73
C LEU A 60 -5.48 5.75 40.02
N GLU A 61 -5.67 7.06 39.88
CA GLU A 61 -5.92 7.99 40.99
C GLU A 61 -7.34 7.90 41.56
N SER A 62 -8.31 7.45 40.74
CA SER A 62 -9.71 7.38 41.11
C SER A 62 -10.40 6.11 40.60
N GLN A 63 -11.54 5.75 41.21
CA GLN A 63 -12.29 4.55 40.82
C GLN A 63 -12.97 4.78 39.46
N PRO A 64 -12.68 3.97 38.42
CA PRO A 64 -13.35 4.11 37.15
C PRO A 64 -14.74 3.47 37.20
N THR A 65 -15.65 4.03 36.42
CA THR A 65 -17.02 3.59 36.18
C THR A 65 -17.12 2.54 35.06
N ALA A 66 -16.10 2.42 34.21
CA ALA A 66 -15.92 1.35 33.21
C ALA A 66 -14.49 0.79 33.25
N ASN A 67 -14.20 -0.26 32.48
CA ASN A 67 -12.84 -0.79 32.42
C ASN A 67 -11.92 0.21 31.69
N VAL A 68 -10.71 0.40 32.21
CA VAL A 68 -9.66 1.26 31.65
C VAL A 68 -8.51 0.35 31.22
N GLN A 69 -8.26 0.25 29.92
CA GLN A 69 -7.16 -0.52 29.36
C GLN A 69 -6.04 0.44 28.93
N ILE A 70 -4.80 0.11 29.31
CA ILE A 70 -3.59 0.86 28.92
C ILE A 70 -2.66 -0.13 28.25
N ASP A 71 -2.37 0.12 26.98
CA ASP A 71 -1.40 -0.64 26.21
C ASP A 71 -0.01 -0.02 26.35
N LEU A 72 1.01 -0.88 26.38
CA LEU A 72 2.41 -0.51 26.58
C LEU A 72 3.23 -1.09 25.42
N ARG A 73 4.20 -0.35 24.91
CA ARG A 73 5.17 -0.85 23.90
C ARG A 73 6.57 -0.32 24.19
N SER A 74 7.59 -1.14 23.95
CA SER A 74 8.96 -0.65 23.90
C SER A 74 9.18 0.08 22.57
N SER A 75 9.86 1.22 22.61
CA SER A 75 10.40 1.88 21.42
C SER A 75 11.51 1.08 20.75
N ASN A 76 12.13 0.15 21.47
CA ASN A 76 13.14 -0.76 20.94
C ASN A 76 13.07 -2.12 21.64
N ASP A 77 12.30 -3.05 21.05
CA ASP A 77 12.17 -4.43 21.55
C ASP A 77 13.49 -5.23 21.41
N ALA A 78 14.49 -4.74 20.64
CA ALA A 78 15.83 -5.33 20.57
C ALA A 78 16.72 -4.94 21.77
N GLU A 79 16.41 -3.84 22.45
CA GLU A 79 17.10 -3.38 23.66
C GLU A 79 16.40 -3.84 24.93
N GLY A 80 15.06 -3.84 24.91
CA GLY A 80 14.31 -4.36 26.02
C GLY A 80 12.85 -4.60 25.71
N VAL A 81 12.37 -5.74 26.19
CA VAL A 81 10.97 -6.16 26.09
C VAL A 81 10.23 -5.93 27.41
N ILE A 82 8.91 -5.78 27.32
CA ILE A 82 8.06 -5.51 28.48
C ILE A 82 7.02 -6.60 28.72
N SER A 83 6.70 -6.84 29.99
CA SER A 83 5.61 -7.73 30.39
C SER A 83 4.94 -7.25 31.68
N PRO A 84 3.59 -7.14 31.73
CA PRO A 84 2.65 -7.36 30.62
C PRO A 84 2.65 -6.19 29.61
N LYS A 85 2.21 -6.44 28.36
CA LYS A 85 2.07 -5.41 27.29
C LYS A 85 0.76 -4.62 27.37
N THR A 86 -0.16 -5.01 28.25
CA THR A 86 -1.45 -4.37 28.49
C THR A 86 -1.81 -4.50 29.96
N VAL A 87 -2.31 -3.44 30.57
CA VAL A 87 -2.91 -3.47 31.92
C VAL A 87 -4.36 -3.02 31.87
N THR A 88 -5.24 -3.74 32.57
CA THR A 88 -6.66 -3.40 32.67
C THR A 88 -7.03 -3.10 34.12
N PHE A 89 -7.61 -1.92 34.33
CA PHE A 89 -8.19 -1.47 35.59
C PHE A 89 -9.71 -1.48 35.51
N ASN A 90 -10.36 -1.78 36.63
CA ASN A 90 -11.80 -1.82 36.81
C ASN A 90 -12.15 -1.34 38.23
N SER A 91 -13.45 -1.29 38.53
CA SER A 91 -13.95 -0.79 39.81
C SER A 91 -13.43 -1.52 41.06
N THR A 92 -12.83 -2.71 40.91
CA THR A 92 -12.31 -3.52 42.03
C THR A 92 -10.79 -3.51 42.17
N ASN A 93 -10.03 -3.18 41.12
CA ASN A 93 -8.56 -3.22 41.13
C ASN A 93 -7.87 -1.87 40.82
N TRP A 94 -8.63 -0.80 40.50
CA TRP A 94 -8.09 0.52 40.11
C TRP A 94 -7.05 1.11 41.07
N SER A 95 -7.21 0.85 42.37
CA SER A 95 -6.34 1.39 43.43
C SER A 95 -5.13 0.50 43.72
N GLN A 96 -5.04 -0.67 43.06
CA GLN A 96 -3.93 -1.59 43.16
C GLN A 96 -2.86 -1.24 42.14
N THR A 97 -1.61 -1.26 42.58
CA THR A 97 -0.46 -1.00 41.72
C THR A 97 -0.17 -2.21 40.84
N GLN A 98 -0.22 -2.04 39.51
CA GLN A 98 0.19 -3.06 38.54
C GLN A 98 1.67 -2.90 38.22
N THR A 99 2.42 -3.99 38.28
CA THR A 99 3.88 -3.98 38.06
C THR A 99 4.20 -4.39 36.63
N ILE A 100 4.98 -3.57 35.95
CA ILE A 100 5.52 -3.85 34.62
C ILE A 100 6.99 -4.20 34.79
N THR A 101 7.39 -5.32 34.21
CA THR A 101 8.79 -5.74 34.16
C THR A 101 9.35 -5.44 32.79
N VAL A 102 10.43 -4.66 32.75
CA VAL A 102 11.26 -4.44 31.56
C VAL A 102 12.45 -5.38 31.62
N THR A 103 12.79 -6.02 30.51
CA THR A 103 13.86 -7.04 30.43
C THR A 103 14.76 -6.70 29.26
N GLY A 104 16.05 -6.52 29.53
CA GLY A 104 17.06 -6.28 28.49
C GLY A 104 17.18 -7.47 27.55
N VAL A 105 17.52 -7.22 26.29
CA VAL A 105 17.71 -8.24 25.26
C VAL A 105 19.17 -8.21 24.80
N ASP A 106 19.75 -9.40 24.58
CA ASP A 106 21.16 -9.60 24.18
C ASP A 106 21.27 -9.56 22.64
N ASP A 107 21.98 -8.59 22.08
CA ASP A 107 22.11 -8.41 20.63
C ASP A 107 23.52 -8.73 20.06
N ARG A 108 24.48 -9.11 20.90
CA ARG A 108 25.88 -9.45 20.56
C ARG A 108 26.68 -8.35 19.86
N ILE A 109 26.22 -7.10 19.86
CA ILE A 109 26.91 -5.97 19.22
C ILE A 109 27.48 -5.07 20.33
N SER A 110 28.77 -4.70 20.24
CA SER A 110 29.36 -3.74 21.19
C SER A 110 29.04 -2.32 20.73
N ASP A 111 27.94 -1.77 21.20
CA ASP A 111 27.44 -0.46 20.79
C ASP A 111 27.21 0.54 21.95
N GLY A 112 27.61 0.15 23.16
CA GLY A 112 27.53 0.95 24.38
C GLY A 112 26.10 1.09 24.92
N ASN A 113 25.97 1.45 26.20
CA ASN A 113 24.66 1.57 26.85
C ASN A 113 23.62 2.35 26.01
N LYS A 114 22.50 1.72 25.69
CA LYS A 114 21.39 2.34 24.96
C LYS A 114 20.27 2.77 25.87
N ASN A 115 19.65 3.90 25.53
CA ASN A 115 18.41 4.33 26.15
C ASN A 115 17.24 3.98 25.23
N TYR A 116 16.16 3.46 25.81
CA TYR A 116 14.89 3.21 25.13
C TYR A 116 13.73 3.65 26.02
N THR A 117 12.61 3.99 25.38
CA THR A 117 11.38 4.45 26.03
C THR A 117 10.31 3.36 25.98
N ILE A 118 9.55 3.19 27.05
CA ILE A 118 8.30 2.43 27.07
C ILE A 118 7.15 3.42 26.89
N PHE A 119 6.49 3.35 25.74
CA PHE A 119 5.31 4.14 25.44
C PHE A 119 4.12 3.64 26.25
N THR A 120 3.43 4.57 26.90
CA THR A 120 2.17 4.32 27.58
C THR A 120 1.06 4.96 26.76
N TYR A 121 0.29 4.16 26.01
CA TYR A 121 -0.71 4.69 25.09
C TYR A 121 -1.93 5.27 25.82
N SER A 122 -2.65 6.16 25.14
CA SER A 122 -3.93 6.71 25.59
C SER A 122 -4.88 5.60 26.05
N ALA A 123 -5.48 5.78 27.22
CA ALA A 123 -6.30 4.75 27.82
C ALA A 123 -7.62 4.52 27.04
N ILE A 124 -7.93 3.25 26.79
CA ILE A 124 -9.16 2.81 26.13
C ILE A 124 -10.21 2.53 27.21
N SER A 125 -11.26 3.35 27.24
CA SER A 125 -12.37 3.20 28.18
C SER A 125 -13.66 3.84 27.66
N THR A 126 -14.80 3.30 28.08
CA THR A 126 -16.11 3.98 27.98
C THR A 126 -16.39 4.88 29.19
N ASP A 127 -15.48 4.90 30.17
CA ASP A 127 -15.47 5.91 31.22
C ASP A 127 -14.91 7.22 30.64
N ARG A 128 -15.75 8.26 30.61
CA ARG A 128 -15.39 9.57 30.05
C ARG A 128 -14.24 10.25 30.77
N ASP A 129 -14.01 9.92 32.04
CA ASP A 129 -12.93 10.50 32.83
C ASP A 129 -11.56 9.87 32.49
N TYR A 130 -11.55 8.70 31.85
CA TYR A 130 -10.34 7.95 31.49
C TYR A 130 -10.17 7.72 29.99
N SER A 131 -11.22 7.91 29.18
CA SER A 131 -11.17 7.74 27.72
C SER A 131 -10.20 8.74 27.10
N GLY A 132 -9.19 8.23 26.39
CA GLY A 132 -8.19 9.06 25.73
C GLY A 132 -7.14 9.69 26.66
N LEU A 133 -7.18 9.40 27.96
CA LEU A 133 -6.22 9.96 28.92
C LEU A 133 -4.85 9.31 28.72
N ASN A 134 -3.82 10.13 28.49
CA ASN A 134 -2.47 9.66 28.22
C ASN A 134 -1.54 9.82 29.43
N ALA A 135 -0.77 8.79 29.75
CA ALA A 135 0.18 8.79 30.87
C ALA A 135 1.60 9.14 30.39
N ALA A 136 2.51 9.42 31.32
CA ALA A 136 3.89 9.76 30.97
C ALA A 136 4.71 8.49 30.63
N ASP A 137 5.40 8.53 29.49
CA ASP A 137 6.28 7.45 29.06
C ASP A 137 7.44 7.18 30.04
N VAL A 138 8.00 5.97 29.97
CA VAL A 138 9.06 5.51 30.88
C VAL A 138 10.38 5.33 30.14
N THR A 139 11.44 6.04 30.54
CA THR A 139 12.78 5.87 29.96
C THR A 139 13.58 4.80 30.71
N VAL A 140 14.26 3.92 29.97
CA VAL A 140 15.08 2.81 30.46
C VAL A 140 16.44 2.82 29.77
N THR A 141 17.51 2.45 30.48
CA THR A 141 18.86 2.27 29.92
C THR A 141 19.24 0.79 29.92
N ASN A 142 19.49 0.20 28.76
CA ASN A 142 20.15 -1.10 28.63
C ASN A 142 21.67 -0.93 28.74
N ARG A 143 22.36 -1.82 29.47
CA ARG A 143 23.82 -1.75 29.64
C ARG A 143 24.53 -2.81 28.82
N ASP A 144 25.51 -2.33 28.05
CA ASP A 144 26.42 -3.09 27.20
C ASP A 144 27.35 -3.98 28.04
N ASN A 145 27.44 -5.26 27.68
CA ASN A 145 28.33 -6.24 28.33
C ASN A 145 29.51 -6.70 27.45
N GLU A 146 29.68 -6.11 26.27
CA GLU A 146 30.60 -6.55 25.24
C GLU A 146 31.93 -5.80 25.40
N PRO A 147 33.07 -6.50 25.29
CA PRO A 147 34.37 -5.85 25.43
C PRO A 147 34.67 -4.93 24.23
N SER A 148 34.91 -3.64 24.48
CA SER A 148 35.25 -2.64 23.45
C SER A 148 36.39 -3.09 22.54
N THR A 149 36.18 -3.12 21.23
CA THR A 149 37.18 -3.56 20.23
C THR A 149 38.16 -2.44 19.84
N THR A 150 39.22 -2.22 20.64
CA THR A 150 40.37 -1.40 20.19
C THR A 150 41.36 -2.23 19.37
N THR A 151 41.40 -2.04 18.05
CA THR A 151 42.49 -2.52 17.20
C THR A 151 43.73 -1.64 17.32
N ASN A 152 44.76 -2.20 17.95
CA ASN A 152 46.13 -1.72 17.99
C ASN A 152 46.75 -1.64 16.57
N SER A 153 47.32 -0.49 16.23
CA SER A 153 48.46 -0.39 15.31
C SER A 153 49.59 0.33 16.03
N ASN A 154 50.70 -0.38 16.26
CA ASN A 154 51.85 0.10 17.01
C ASN A 154 53.08 0.18 16.10
N SER A 155 53.69 1.36 15.97
CA SER A 155 55.14 1.59 16.09
C SER A 155 55.55 2.98 15.56
N GLY A 156 56.25 3.78 16.39
CA GLY A 156 57.28 4.67 15.87
C GLY A 156 57.28 6.15 16.27
N SER A 157 57.45 6.45 17.57
CA SER A 157 58.29 7.54 18.13
C SER A 157 58.16 8.99 17.62
N GLY A 158 57.71 9.88 18.52
CA GLY A 158 58.46 11.12 18.79
C GLY A 158 57.67 12.43 18.97
N ALA A 159 57.59 12.88 20.23
CA ALA A 159 57.53 14.27 20.69
C ALA A 159 56.23 15.09 20.56
N ASN A 160 55.48 15.11 21.67
CA ASN A 160 55.20 16.31 22.48
C ASN A 160 54.68 17.59 21.78
N SER A 161 53.37 17.88 21.89
CA SER A 161 52.86 18.95 22.76
C SER A 161 51.42 19.32 22.43
N SER A 162 50.64 19.50 23.48
CA SER A 162 49.31 20.10 23.52
C SER A 162 49.27 21.50 22.89
N VAL A 163 48.33 21.74 21.97
CA VAL A 163 47.84 23.09 21.66
C VAL A 163 46.33 23.03 21.40
N LYS A 164 45.56 23.64 22.31
CA LYS A 164 44.18 24.07 22.07
C LYS A 164 44.18 25.04 20.90
N THR A 165 43.29 24.88 19.92
CA THR A 165 43.05 25.91 18.91
C THR A 165 41.64 26.46 19.04
N ASP A 166 41.60 27.72 19.45
CA ASP A 166 40.44 28.59 19.46
C ASP A 166 39.90 28.79 18.04
N GLN A 167 38.58 28.67 17.87
CA GLN A 167 37.89 29.13 16.66
C GLN A 167 37.90 30.67 16.64
N LYS A 168 38.54 31.25 15.62
CA LYS A 168 38.47 32.68 15.33
C LYS A 168 37.53 32.89 14.14
N MET A 169 36.36 33.46 14.39
CA MET A 169 35.44 33.97 13.37
C MET A 169 36.08 35.16 12.63
N LEU A 170 35.98 35.19 11.29
CA LEU A 170 36.40 36.31 10.44
C LEU A 170 35.42 37.49 10.60
N SER A 171 35.93 38.73 10.57
CA SER A 171 35.12 39.94 10.81
C SER A 171 34.51 40.49 9.52
N GLU A 172 33.36 41.17 9.65
CA GLU A 172 32.55 41.73 8.57
C GLU A 172 33.28 42.75 7.65
N GLU A 173 34.43 43.29 8.06
CA GLU A 173 35.30 44.06 7.16
C GLU A 173 35.99 43.23 6.05
N GLU A 174 36.20 41.92 6.24
CA GLU A 174 36.89 41.05 5.25
C GLU A 174 35.95 40.56 4.14
N LYS A 175 34.63 40.62 4.35
CA LYS A 175 33.61 40.30 3.33
C LYS A 175 33.36 41.44 2.32
N LYS A 176 33.80 42.66 2.61
CA LYS A 176 33.45 43.88 1.85
C LYS A 176 34.44 44.27 0.74
N ALA A 177 35.34 43.38 0.33
CA ALA A 177 36.45 43.71 -0.57
C ALA A 177 36.40 43.03 -1.97
N ILE A 178 35.33 42.31 -2.35
CA ILE A 178 35.29 41.61 -3.65
C ILE A 178 34.04 41.93 -4.47
N LEU A 179 33.74 43.22 -4.62
CA LEU A 179 32.94 43.81 -5.71
C LEU A 179 33.20 45.32 -5.65
N PRO A 180 33.83 46.02 -6.63
CA PRO A 180 33.53 45.95 -8.07
C PRO A 180 34.69 46.28 -9.06
N ALA A 181 34.65 45.73 -10.28
CA ALA A 181 35.35 46.31 -11.43
C ALA A 181 34.56 46.08 -12.74
N ILE A 182 33.50 46.88 -12.88
CA ILE A 182 33.07 47.63 -14.07
C ILE A 182 33.17 46.93 -15.45
N LEU A 183 31.97 46.56 -15.93
CA LEU A 183 31.53 46.33 -17.32
C LEU A 183 31.93 47.49 -18.28
N PRO A 184 32.11 47.28 -19.60
CA PRO A 184 31.02 47.55 -20.57
C PRO A 184 31.11 46.63 -21.84
N ILE A 185 30.17 46.42 -22.78
CA ILE A 185 29.05 47.17 -23.37
C ILE A 185 28.02 46.13 -23.88
N ILE A 186 26.78 46.20 -23.41
CA ILE A 186 25.60 45.67 -24.13
C ILE A 186 24.96 46.87 -24.83
N ALA A 187 24.64 46.72 -26.11
CA ALA A 187 23.90 47.70 -26.88
C ALA A 187 22.50 47.91 -26.27
N SER A 188 22.19 49.19 -26.11
CA SER A 188 21.01 49.82 -25.54
C SER A 188 19.76 49.72 -26.46
N PRO A 189 18.66 50.47 -26.24
CA PRO A 189 17.69 50.43 -25.13
C PRO A 189 16.23 50.63 -25.63
N PHE A 190 15.21 50.33 -24.83
CA PHE A 190 14.19 51.33 -24.46
C PHE A 190 13.31 50.78 -23.34
N LEU A 191 13.48 51.42 -22.18
CA LEU A 191 12.67 51.30 -20.99
C LEU A 191 11.64 52.45 -20.96
N LEU A 192 10.64 52.25 -20.09
CA LEU A 192 9.83 53.23 -19.38
C LEU A 192 8.51 53.67 -20.03
N ASN A 193 7.46 52.90 -19.72
CA ASN A 193 6.39 53.40 -18.86
C ASN A 193 5.92 52.30 -17.90
N ASN A 194 6.39 52.39 -16.66
CA ASN A 194 5.86 51.67 -15.50
C ASN A 194 4.46 52.21 -15.17
N PHE A 195 3.48 51.33 -15.05
CA PHE A 195 2.56 51.28 -13.90
C PHE A 195 1.67 50.04 -14.08
N LEU A 196 1.67 49.16 -13.08
CA LEU A 196 0.85 47.95 -12.86
C LEU A 196 1.48 46.61 -13.28
N PHE A 197 1.42 45.68 -12.32
CA PHE A 197 1.81 44.26 -12.32
C PHE A 197 3.31 43.96 -12.14
N ASN A 198 3.69 43.75 -10.88
CA ASN A 198 4.79 42.88 -10.46
C ASN A 198 4.51 42.45 -9.02
N ASN A 199 3.87 41.29 -8.89
CA ASN A 199 4.25 40.19 -8.01
C ASN A 199 3.80 38.93 -8.78
N ILE A 200 4.61 37.87 -8.75
CA ILE A 200 4.54 36.65 -9.58
C ILE A 200 5.32 36.75 -10.91
N SER A 201 6.62 36.52 -10.78
CA SER A 201 7.42 35.80 -11.76
C SER A 201 8.47 35.03 -10.97
N LEU A 202 8.12 33.81 -10.55
CA LEU A 202 9.12 32.82 -10.18
C LEU A 202 9.82 32.31 -11.44
N VAL A 203 11.07 31.95 -11.23
CA VAL A 203 12.14 31.80 -12.19
C VAL A 203 11.98 30.53 -13.00
N ARG A 204 12.21 30.63 -14.32
CA ARG A 204 12.56 29.46 -15.14
C ARG A 204 13.83 28.81 -14.57
N GLY A 205 13.64 27.70 -13.89
CA GLY A 205 14.68 26.79 -13.42
C GLY A 205 14.02 25.54 -12.88
N ASP A 206 13.81 24.57 -13.77
CA ASP A 206 13.66 23.13 -13.50
C ASP A 206 12.96 22.75 -12.18
N VAL A 207 11.63 22.85 -12.15
CA VAL A 207 10.82 21.98 -11.29
C VAL A 207 10.77 20.65 -12.01
N THR A 208 11.65 19.72 -11.63
CA THR A 208 11.49 18.31 -11.98
C THR A 208 10.25 17.78 -11.27
N LEU A 209 9.17 17.70 -12.03
CA LEU A 209 7.97 16.93 -11.71
C LEU A 209 8.34 15.44 -11.69
N GLY A 210 8.36 14.87 -10.50
CA GLY A 210 8.35 13.43 -10.31
C GLY A 210 7.62 13.20 -9.01
N ALA A 211 6.32 12.89 -9.08
CA ALA A 211 5.68 12.16 -8.00
C ALA A 211 6.55 10.91 -7.77
N VAL A 212 7.24 10.88 -6.62
CA VAL A 212 8.10 9.77 -6.24
C VAL A 212 7.18 8.72 -5.67
N GLY A 213 6.83 7.73 -6.48
CA GLY A 213 5.99 6.62 -6.05
C GLY A 213 6.47 5.35 -6.68
N THR A 214 7.39 4.65 -6.00
CA THR A 214 7.86 3.35 -6.45
C THR A 214 8.16 2.46 -5.26
N ALA A 215 7.52 1.28 -5.20
CA ALA A 215 8.04 0.19 -4.39
C ALA A 215 7.58 -1.26 -4.80
N ILE A 216 8.47 -1.99 -5.51
CA ILE A 216 9.03 -3.37 -5.27
C ILE A 216 8.13 -4.57 -4.88
N ASP A 217 8.24 -5.70 -5.60
CA ASP A 217 9.12 -6.87 -5.26
C ASP A 217 8.88 -8.05 -6.23
N GLY A 218 9.98 -8.77 -6.48
CA GLY A 218 10.01 -10.11 -7.01
C GLY A 218 11.41 -10.71 -6.96
N TYR A 219 12.28 -10.34 -6.02
CA TYR A 219 13.69 -10.77 -5.99
C TYR A 219 14.50 -10.45 -7.27
N ILE A 220 14.00 -9.69 -8.25
CA ILE A 220 14.69 -9.54 -9.54
C ILE A 220 15.63 -8.35 -9.48
N SER A 221 16.91 -8.60 -9.26
CA SER A 221 17.95 -7.58 -9.25
C SER A 221 18.44 -7.23 -10.65
N GLY A 222 18.60 -5.94 -10.94
CA GLY A 222 19.11 -5.44 -12.22
C GLY A 222 18.13 -5.57 -13.39
N ALA A 223 16.83 -5.75 -13.12
CA ALA A 223 15.79 -5.66 -14.13
C ALA A 223 15.62 -4.21 -14.58
N THR A 224 15.36 -4.00 -15.87
CA THR A 224 14.92 -2.68 -16.36
C THR A 224 13.41 -2.58 -16.16
N VAL A 225 12.96 -1.49 -15.55
CA VAL A 225 11.53 -1.16 -15.39
C VAL A 225 11.24 0.13 -16.13
N PHE A 226 10.15 0.18 -16.89
CA PHE A 226 9.77 1.36 -17.67
C PHE A 226 8.26 1.49 -17.81
N LEU A 227 7.80 2.73 -18.05
CA LEU A 227 6.42 3.01 -18.41
C LEU A 227 6.23 2.76 -19.92
N ASP A 228 5.52 1.70 -20.25
CA ASP A 228 5.13 1.35 -21.62
C ASP A 228 3.82 2.06 -21.98
N ALA A 229 3.93 3.28 -22.50
CA ALA A 229 2.78 4.14 -22.78
C ALA A 229 1.98 3.67 -24.00
N ASN A 230 2.63 2.95 -24.93
CA ASN A 230 1.98 2.43 -26.14
C ASN A 230 1.59 0.95 -26.04
N LYS A 231 1.87 0.30 -24.90
CA LYS A 231 1.49 -1.07 -24.55
C LYS A 231 2.05 -2.11 -25.52
N ASN A 232 3.25 -1.87 -26.07
CA ASN A 232 3.88 -2.77 -27.03
C ASN A 232 4.83 -3.80 -26.34
N GLY A 233 5.14 -3.60 -25.06
CA GLY A 233 6.04 -4.40 -24.23
C GLY A 233 7.53 -4.15 -24.50
N ILE A 234 7.88 -3.07 -25.20
CA ILE A 234 9.21 -2.73 -25.70
C ILE A 234 9.52 -1.30 -25.28
N LYS A 235 10.63 -1.12 -24.55
CA LYS A 235 11.07 0.20 -24.11
C LYS A 235 11.43 1.11 -25.28
N ASP A 236 10.70 2.21 -25.43
CA ASP A 236 10.96 3.27 -26.38
C ASP A 236 11.91 4.36 -25.82
N THR A 237 12.44 5.23 -26.69
CA THR A 237 13.42 6.25 -26.30
C THR A 237 12.86 7.33 -25.38
N ASN A 238 11.55 7.60 -25.46
CA ASN A 238 10.89 8.67 -24.71
C ASN A 238 10.17 8.15 -23.45
N GLU A 239 10.23 6.85 -23.20
CA GLU A 239 9.57 6.24 -22.04
C GLU A 239 10.48 6.33 -20.81
N PRO A 240 9.98 6.86 -19.68
CA PRO A 240 10.76 6.91 -18.46
C PRO A 240 11.09 5.48 -18.03
N SER A 241 12.29 5.31 -17.49
CA SER A 241 12.78 3.99 -17.10
C SER A 241 13.79 4.07 -15.98
N THR A 242 13.91 2.99 -15.23
CA THR A 242 14.84 2.80 -14.13
C THR A 242 15.32 1.35 -14.10
N THR A 243 16.12 1.00 -13.09
CA THR A 243 16.57 -0.37 -12.86
C THR A 243 16.35 -0.79 -11.41
N THR A 244 16.06 -2.07 -11.19
CA THR A 244 15.94 -2.61 -9.84
C THR A 244 17.30 -2.78 -9.16
N ASP A 245 17.34 -2.57 -7.85
CA ASP A 245 18.50 -2.72 -6.97
C ASP A 245 18.76 -4.19 -6.58
N SER A 246 19.60 -4.43 -5.57
CA SER A 246 19.91 -5.80 -5.10
C SER A 246 18.75 -6.53 -4.41
N ASN A 247 17.72 -5.81 -3.97
CA ASN A 247 16.53 -6.37 -3.33
C ASN A 247 15.32 -6.31 -4.27
N GLY A 248 15.54 -6.07 -5.57
CA GLY A 248 14.46 -5.92 -6.54
C GLY A 248 13.77 -4.55 -6.48
N LYS A 249 14.23 -3.62 -5.65
CA LYS A 249 13.61 -2.30 -5.47
C LYS A 249 13.89 -1.39 -6.66
N TYR A 250 12.94 -0.62 -7.15
CA TYR A 250 13.18 0.39 -8.18
C TYR A 250 12.56 1.72 -7.78
N ASN A 251 13.06 2.82 -8.36
CA ASN A 251 12.43 4.14 -8.31
C ASN A 251 12.23 4.70 -9.73
N LEU A 252 10.99 4.82 -10.20
CA LEU A 252 10.64 5.25 -11.55
C LEU A 252 9.97 6.63 -11.49
N GLU A 253 10.70 7.67 -11.89
CA GLU A 253 10.15 9.01 -12.03
C GLU A 253 9.38 9.13 -13.35
N ILE A 254 8.06 9.37 -13.25
CA ILE A 254 7.18 9.55 -14.41
C ILE A 254 6.78 11.03 -14.51
N PRO A 255 7.09 11.72 -15.62
CA PRO A 255 6.64 13.09 -15.84
C PRO A 255 5.12 13.15 -16.10
N LEU A 256 4.32 13.47 -15.09
CA LEU A 256 2.84 13.50 -15.19
C LEU A 256 2.38 14.37 -16.37
N GLU A 257 2.93 15.57 -16.57
CA GLU A 257 2.57 16.46 -17.70
C GLU A 257 2.65 15.80 -19.09
N SER A 258 3.45 14.75 -19.25
CA SER A 258 3.64 14.04 -20.51
C SER A 258 2.78 12.78 -20.63
N PHE A 259 2.44 12.14 -19.52
CA PHE A 259 1.84 10.80 -19.51
C PHE A 259 0.44 10.78 -18.90
N ASP A 260 0.17 11.64 -17.92
CA ASP A 260 -1.16 11.95 -17.42
C ASP A 260 -1.86 12.89 -18.43
N LYS A 261 -2.71 12.31 -19.27
CA LYS A 261 -3.44 12.99 -20.34
C LYS A 261 -4.69 13.69 -19.81
N ASN A 262 -5.29 13.17 -18.74
CA ASN A 262 -6.52 13.72 -18.17
C ASN A 262 -6.24 14.80 -17.10
N LYS A 263 -4.99 14.89 -16.64
CA LYS A 263 -4.47 15.82 -15.63
C LYS A 263 -5.09 15.64 -14.25
N ASN A 264 -5.44 14.41 -13.90
CA ASN A 264 -5.95 14.05 -12.57
C ASN A 264 -4.84 13.77 -11.56
N GLY A 265 -3.57 14.05 -11.89
CA GLY A 265 -2.45 13.83 -10.99
C GLY A 265 -2.04 12.36 -10.86
N GLN A 266 -2.67 11.45 -11.61
CA GLN A 266 -2.39 10.03 -11.62
C GLN A 266 -2.09 9.54 -13.04
N ILE A 267 -1.39 8.40 -13.14
CA ILE A 267 -1.25 7.72 -14.43
C ILE A 267 -2.28 6.60 -14.44
N GLU A 268 -3.21 6.67 -15.37
CA GLU A 268 -4.31 5.71 -15.45
C GLU A 268 -3.95 4.49 -16.30
N PRO A 269 -4.59 3.33 -16.07
CA PRO A 269 -4.33 2.12 -16.85
C PRO A 269 -4.51 2.27 -18.36
N GLU A 270 -5.32 3.22 -18.85
CA GLU A 270 -5.43 3.54 -20.27
C GLU A 270 -4.19 4.25 -20.84
N GLU A 271 -3.38 4.88 -19.99
CA GLU A 271 -2.27 5.75 -20.34
C GLU A 271 -0.94 5.00 -20.49
N GLY A 272 -0.82 3.83 -19.89
CA GLY A 272 0.31 2.94 -20.08
C GLY A 272 0.23 1.68 -19.24
N ASN A 273 1.32 0.91 -19.23
CA ASN A 273 1.57 -0.19 -18.30
C ASN A 273 2.99 -0.05 -17.72
N LEU A 274 3.23 -0.54 -16.51
CA LEU A 274 4.60 -0.82 -16.06
C LEU A 274 5.08 -2.11 -16.72
N VAL A 275 6.32 -2.11 -17.22
CA VAL A 275 6.95 -3.30 -17.79
C VAL A 275 8.32 -3.50 -17.17
N ALA A 276 8.56 -4.73 -16.69
CA ALA A 276 9.85 -5.16 -16.15
C ALA A 276 10.45 -6.28 -17.02
N PHE A 277 11.74 -6.16 -17.35
CA PHE A 277 12.45 -7.18 -18.11
C PHE A 277 13.93 -7.27 -17.76
N GLY A 278 14.50 -8.46 -17.94
CA GLY A 278 15.89 -8.75 -17.58
C GLY A 278 16.12 -8.80 -16.07
N GLY A 279 17.39 -8.78 -15.67
CA GLY A 279 17.77 -8.97 -14.27
C GLY A 279 17.86 -10.43 -13.83
N THR A 280 18.16 -10.65 -12.57
CA THR A 280 18.38 -11.96 -11.94
C THR A 280 17.55 -12.07 -10.67
N ASP A 281 16.74 -13.11 -10.58
CA ASP A 281 16.09 -13.52 -9.35
C ASP A 281 17.17 -13.89 -8.31
N THR A 282 17.26 -13.13 -7.23
CA THR A 282 18.28 -13.27 -6.18
C THR A 282 18.07 -14.50 -5.33
N ALA A 283 16.84 -15.02 -5.24
CA ALA A 283 16.54 -16.23 -4.47
C ALA A 283 16.92 -17.49 -5.26
N THR A 284 16.67 -17.52 -6.57
CA THR A 284 16.99 -18.68 -7.40
C THR A 284 18.37 -18.60 -8.09
N GLY A 285 18.88 -17.38 -8.30
CA GLY A 285 20.05 -17.08 -9.11
C GLY A 285 19.81 -17.20 -10.62
N LEU A 286 18.54 -17.22 -11.06
CA LEU A 286 18.15 -17.40 -12.45
C LEU A 286 17.73 -16.06 -13.09
N PRO A 287 17.98 -15.85 -14.38
CA PRO A 287 17.55 -14.62 -15.05
C PRO A 287 16.03 -14.57 -15.18
N LEU A 288 15.46 -13.36 -15.12
CA LEU A 288 14.09 -13.14 -15.57
C LEU A 288 14.02 -13.39 -17.07
N LYS A 289 13.44 -14.52 -17.46
CA LYS A 289 13.34 -14.90 -18.88
C LYS A 289 12.27 -14.13 -19.64
N ASN A 290 11.22 -13.70 -18.96
CA ASN A 290 10.01 -13.17 -19.57
C ASN A 290 9.74 -11.74 -19.11
N THR A 291 9.24 -10.90 -20.02
CA THR A 291 8.71 -9.58 -19.66
C THR A 291 7.53 -9.75 -18.72
N LEU A 292 7.53 -9.01 -17.62
CA LEU A 292 6.38 -8.89 -16.72
C LEU A 292 5.74 -7.53 -16.97
N SER A 293 4.41 -7.48 -16.87
CA SER A 293 3.65 -6.25 -16.99
C SER A 293 2.76 -6.06 -15.76
N ALA A 294 2.46 -4.81 -15.45
CA ALA A 294 1.48 -4.44 -14.44
C ALA A 294 0.72 -3.19 -14.90
N PRO A 295 -0.49 -2.97 -14.36
CA PRO A 295 -1.09 -1.64 -14.39
C PRO A 295 -0.11 -0.58 -13.86
N VAL A 296 -0.21 0.63 -14.38
CA VAL A 296 0.69 1.77 -14.08
C VAL A 296 0.72 2.18 -12.62
N ASP A 297 -0.39 1.96 -11.94
CA ASP A 297 -0.62 2.28 -10.54
C ASP A 297 -0.17 1.14 -9.60
N ALA A 298 0.27 0.00 -10.14
CA ALA A 298 0.72 -1.13 -9.34
C ALA A 298 2.04 -0.85 -8.61
N ALA A 299 2.10 -1.21 -7.33
CA ALA A 299 3.33 -1.23 -6.55
C ALA A 299 4.25 -2.38 -7.00
N VAL A 300 3.65 -3.54 -7.26
CA VAL A 300 4.37 -4.77 -7.58
C VAL A 300 4.21 -5.15 -9.05
N VAL A 301 5.30 -5.62 -9.66
CA VAL A 301 5.29 -6.17 -11.02
C VAL A 301 5.54 -7.67 -10.93
N THR A 302 4.47 -8.45 -11.06
CA THR A 302 4.49 -9.90 -10.85
C THR A 302 3.89 -10.65 -12.04
N PRO A 303 4.07 -11.98 -12.11
CA PRO A 303 3.30 -12.80 -13.03
C PRO A 303 1.78 -12.65 -12.86
N LEU A 304 1.28 -12.33 -11.66
CA LEU A 304 -0.15 -12.15 -11.41
C LEU A 304 -0.64 -10.80 -11.95
N THR A 305 0.12 -9.72 -11.76
CA THR A 305 -0.20 -8.42 -12.36
C THR A 305 -0.13 -8.48 -13.88
N SER A 306 0.71 -9.36 -14.44
CA SER A 306 0.76 -9.59 -15.89
C SER A 306 -0.54 -10.22 -16.40
N LEU A 307 -1.11 -11.18 -15.65
CA LEU A 307 -2.42 -11.74 -15.96
C LEU A 307 -3.51 -10.65 -15.89
N VAL A 308 -3.51 -9.83 -14.83
CA VAL A 308 -4.45 -8.71 -14.66
C VAL A 308 -4.36 -7.74 -15.84
N THR A 309 -3.16 -7.30 -16.19
CA THR A 309 -2.89 -6.37 -17.31
C THR A 309 -3.44 -6.92 -18.63
N ASP A 310 -3.20 -8.19 -18.93
CA ASP A 310 -3.68 -8.84 -20.16
C ASP A 310 -5.21 -9.01 -20.18
N LEU A 311 -5.85 -9.22 -19.03
CA LEU A 311 -7.31 -9.23 -18.91
C LEU A 311 -7.89 -7.84 -19.17
N MET A 312 -7.26 -6.78 -18.63
CA MET A 312 -7.63 -5.39 -18.86
C MET A 312 -7.48 -4.99 -20.32
N ALA A 313 -6.39 -5.41 -20.98
CA ALA A 313 -6.22 -5.24 -22.42
C ALA A 313 -7.32 -5.95 -23.24
N GLY A 314 -7.95 -6.97 -22.65
CA GLY A 314 -9.13 -7.65 -23.18
C GLY A 314 -10.47 -6.94 -22.93
N GLY A 315 -10.46 -5.75 -22.32
CA GLY A 315 -11.64 -4.92 -22.05
C GLY A 315 -12.29 -5.11 -20.68
N MET A 316 -11.66 -5.87 -19.76
CA MET A 316 -12.12 -5.92 -18.37
C MET A 316 -11.69 -4.67 -17.60
N SER A 317 -12.47 -4.26 -16.60
CA SER A 317 -11.97 -3.30 -15.62
C SER A 317 -10.86 -3.94 -14.77
N GLN A 318 -10.02 -3.12 -14.14
CA GLN A 318 -8.97 -3.58 -13.24
C GLN A 318 -9.53 -4.43 -12.11
N SER A 319 -10.57 -3.96 -11.43
CA SER A 319 -11.21 -4.68 -10.32
C SER A 319 -11.84 -6.01 -10.76
N GLU A 320 -12.45 -6.06 -11.96
CA GLU A 320 -12.94 -7.31 -12.53
C GLU A 320 -11.78 -8.27 -12.83
N ALA A 321 -10.72 -7.78 -13.48
CA ALA A 321 -9.54 -8.57 -13.82
C ALA A 321 -8.87 -9.15 -12.57
N GLU A 322 -8.64 -8.34 -11.54
CA GLU A 322 -8.11 -8.78 -10.25
C GLU A 322 -9.02 -9.83 -9.60
N SER A 323 -10.32 -9.55 -9.51
CA SER A 323 -11.30 -10.48 -8.93
C SER A 323 -11.31 -11.83 -9.66
N LYS A 324 -11.23 -11.83 -10.99
CA LYS A 324 -11.12 -13.03 -11.82
C LYS A 324 -9.84 -13.81 -11.54
N VAL A 325 -8.70 -13.14 -11.48
CA VAL A 325 -7.39 -13.77 -11.18
C VAL A 325 -7.43 -14.37 -9.77
N LYS A 326 -7.88 -13.61 -8.77
CA LYS A 326 -8.01 -14.06 -7.37
C LYS A 326 -8.90 -15.28 -7.25
N SER A 327 -10.11 -15.22 -7.81
CA SER A 327 -11.08 -16.30 -7.77
C SER A 327 -10.57 -17.57 -8.46
N ALA A 328 -9.97 -17.43 -9.64
CA ALA A 328 -9.42 -18.57 -10.37
C ALA A 328 -8.28 -19.24 -9.61
N LEU A 329 -7.36 -18.46 -9.01
CA LEU A 329 -6.18 -18.98 -8.34
C LEU A 329 -6.38 -19.27 -6.84
N SER A 330 -7.61 -19.14 -6.34
CA SER A 330 -7.95 -19.34 -4.92
C SER A 330 -7.19 -18.42 -3.97
N ILE A 331 -6.98 -17.16 -4.40
CA ILE A 331 -6.43 -16.09 -3.58
C ILE A 331 -7.60 -15.42 -2.83
N PRO A 332 -7.45 -15.06 -1.54
CA PRO A 332 -8.50 -14.37 -0.79
C PRO A 332 -8.95 -13.07 -1.46
N GLY A 333 -10.23 -12.72 -1.32
CA GLY A 333 -10.84 -11.60 -2.05
C GLY A 333 -10.34 -10.23 -1.62
N GLU A 334 -9.91 -10.12 -0.36
CA GLU A 334 -9.38 -8.93 0.30
C GLU A 334 -7.95 -8.56 -0.13
N VAL A 335 -7.24 -9.47 -0.82
CA VAL A 335 -5.89 -9.19 -1.31
C VAL A 335 -5.96 -8.19 -2.47
N ASP A 336 -5.18 -7.10 -2.41
CA ASP A 336 -4.87 -6.27 -3.57
C ASP A 336 -3.68 -6.89 -4.30
N LEU A 337 -3.87 -7.37 -5.54
CA LEU A 337 -2.79 -8.02 -6.30
C LEU A 337 -1.76 -7.04 -6.85
N LEU A 338 -2.08 -5.76 -6.85
CA LEU A 338 -1.26 -4.69 -7.41
C LEU A 338 -0.44 -4.00 -6.33
N ASP A 339 -0.81 -4.11 -5.05
CA ASP A 339 -0.05 -3.55 -3.93
C ASP A 339 0.65 -4.60 -3.05
N LEU A 340 0.07 -5.80 -2.91
CA LEU A 340 0.65 -6.82 -2.04
C LEU A 340 1.97 -7.37 -2.61
N ASP A 341 3.05 -7.20 -1.85
CA ASP A 341 4.29 -7.95 -2.02
C ASP A 341 4.17 -9.31 -1.31
N PRO A 342 3.91 -10.41 -2.04
CA PRO A 342 3.70 -11.69 -1.41
C PRO A 342 4.97 -12.25 -0.75
N ILE A 343 6.16 -11.78 -1.14
CA ILE A 343 7.44 -12.26 -0.62
C ILE A 343 7.73 -11.62 0.74
N ALA A 344 7.66 -10.28 0.85
CA ALA A 344 7.91 -9.59 2.11
C ALA A 344 6.76 -9.76 3.13
N SER A 345 5.52 -9.88 2.64
CA SER A 345 4.34 -10.01 3.49
C SER A 345 4.14 -11.42 4.06
N THR A 346 4.67 -12.46 3.39
CA THR A 346 4.51 -13.85 3.87
C THR A 346 5.19 -14.08 5.22
N PRO A 347 6.47 -13.71 5.46
CA PRO A 347 7.11 -13.83 6.77
C PRO A 347 6.42 -13.06 7.90
N LYS A 348 5.72 -11.98 7.57
CA LYS A 348 4.93 -11.17 8.52
C LYS A 348 3.56 -11.78 8.83
N ASN A 349 3.20 -12.88 8.15
CA ASN A 349 1.90 -13.54 8.28
C ASN A 349 0.72 -12.60 7.99
N GLU A 350 0.88 -11.71 7.01
CA GLU A 350 -0.19 -10.86 6.52
C GLU A 350 -1.29 -11.69 5.82
N PRO A 351 -2.57 -11.32 5.95
CA PRO A 351 -3.68 -12.06 5.35
C PRO A 351 -3.50 -12.28 3.84
N GLY A 352 -3.61 -13.53 3.39
CA GLY A 352 -3.52 -13.87 1.95
C GLY A 352 -2.13 -13.80 1.32
N ALA A 353 -1.09 -13.40 2.06
CA ALA A 353 0.27 -13.27 1.52
C ALA A 353 0.85 -14.61 1.03
N ALA A 354 0.75 -15.66 1.87
CA ALA A 354 1.25 -16.99 1.53
C ALA A 354 0.47 -17.62 0.36
N GLU A 355 -0.84 -17.41 0.30
CA GLU A 355 -1.72 -17.81 -0.81
C GLU A 355 -1.26 -17.16 -2.12
N THR A 356 -1.02 -15.85 -2.08
CA THR A 356 -0.58 -15.07 -3.24
C THR A 356 0.80 -15.52 -3.72
N LEU A 357 1.75 -15.74 -2.80
CA LEU A 357 3.09 -16.23 -3.13
C LEU A 357 3.06 -17.60 -3.82
N VAL A 358 2.24 -18.53 -3.30
CA VAL A 358 2.04 -19.86 -3.87
C VAL A 358 1.38 -19.77 -5.25
N ALA A 359 0.34 -18.95 -5.40
CA ALA A 359 -0.35 -18.76 -6.67
C ALA A 359 0.59 -18.17 -7.74
N MET A 360 1.31 -17.09 -7.40
CA MET A 360 2.30 -16.44 -8.25
C MET A 360 3.36 -17.43 -8.72
N THR A 361 3.93 -18.21 -7.80
CA THR A 361 4.94 -19.22 -8.10
C THR A 361 4.43 -20.26 -9.08
N LYS A 362 3.21 -20.77 -8.86
CA LYS A 362 2.62 -21.80 -9.74
C LYS A 362 2.38 -21.25 -11.15
N VAL A 363 1.89 -20.02 -11.26
CA VAL A 363 1.72 -19.34 -12.56
C VAL A 363 3.07 -19.22 -13.27
N GLN A 364 4.11 -18.74 -12.58
CA GLN A 364 5.45 -18.59 -13.15
C GLN A 364 6.03 -19.93 -13.62
N ASN A 365 5.88 -21.00 -12.82
CA ASN A 365 6.32 -22.34 -13.19
C ASN A 365 5.65 -22.80 -14.49
N ILE A 366 4.33 -22.63 -14.62
CA ILE A 366 3.59 -23.03 -15.83
C ILE A 366 4.02 -22.21 -17.04
N ILE A 367 4.16 -20.89 -16.89
CA ILE A 367 4.61 -20.01 -17.98
C ILE A 367 5.97 -20.46 -18.49
N ILE A 368 6.96 -20.62 -17.61
CA ILE A 368 8.34 -20.91 -18.00
C ILE A 368 8.49 -22.32 -18.54
N GLN A 369 7.91 -23.32 -17.88
CA GLN A 369 8.02 -24.71 -18.29
C GLN A 369 7.26 -25.00 -19.59
N THR A 370 6.06 -24.42 -19.77
CA THR A 370 5.31 -24.56 -21.03
C THR A 370 6.01 -23.85 -22.17
N SER A 371 6.55 -22.65 -21.93
CA SER A 371 7.30 -21.92 -22.96
C SER A 371 8.54 -22.71 -23.39
N SER A 372 9.31 -23.26 -22.44
CA SER A 372 10.49 -24.07 -22.74
C SER A 372 10.14 -25.36 -23.48
N LEU A 373 9.03 -26.03 -23.11
CA LEU A 373 8.53 -27.20 -23.83
C LEU A 373 8.19 -26.87 -25.30
N ILE A 374 7.52 -25.74 -25.54
CA ILE A 374 7.14 -25.35 -26.90
C ILE A 374 8.37 -24.89 -27.70
N ASP A 375 9.27 -24.13 -27.08
CA ASP A 375 10.50 -23.62 -27.68
C ASP A 375 11.36 -24.75 -28.25
N GLY A 376 11.52 -25.86 -27.52
CA GLY A 376 12.25 -27.03 -28.01
C GLY A 376 11.68 -27.69 -29.28
N ALA A 377 10.45 -27.35 -29.69
CA ALA A 377 9.81 -27.84 -30.91
C ALA A 377 9.41 -26.73 -31.90
N SER A 378 9.76 -25.47 -31.60
CA SER A 378 9.34 -24.26 -32.32
C SER A 378 10.54 -23.48 -32.85
N THR A 379 10.29 -22.62 -33.83
CA THR A 379 11.22 -21.58 -34.31
C THR A 379 10.70 -20.16 -34.06
N ALA A 380 9.53 -20.05 -33.43
CA ALA A 380 8.97 -18.78 -33.01
C ALA A 380 9.85 -18.09 -31.96
N ASP A 381 9.76 -16.77 -31.91
CA ASP A 381 10.40 -15.98 -30.86
C ASP A 381 9.84 -16.34 -29.47
N ASN A 382 10.71 -16.39 -28.46
CA ASN A 382 10.35 -16.79 -27.10
C ASN A 382 9.28 -15.86 -26.49
N THR A 383 9.32 -14.56 -26.80
CA THR A 383 8.30 -13.60 -26.36
C THR A 383 6.94 -13.96 -26.95
N ALA A 384 6.88 -14.39 -28.22
CA ALA A 384 5.63 -14.82 -28.85
C ALA A 384 5.09 -16.12 -28.23
N ILE A 385 5.97 -17.07 -27.90
CA ILE A 385 5.60 -18.31 -27.19
C ILE A 385 5.05 -17.97 -25.80
N THR A 386 5.75 -17.13 -25.04
CA THR A 386 5.32 -16.70 -23.70
C THR A 386 3.96 -16.03 -23.73
N LYS A 387 3.73 -15.09 -24.66
CA LYS A 387 2.42 -14.43 -24.83
C LYS A 387 1.31 -15.44 -25.10
N ALA A 388 1.56 -16.46 -25.93
CA ALA A 388 0.60 -17.54 -26.19
C ALA A 388 0.27 -18.37 -24.93
N VAL A 389 1.25 -18.59 -24.04
CA VAL A 389 1.02 -19.30 -22.77
C VAL A 389 0.21 -18.45 -21.79
N VAL A 390 0.55 -17.16 -21.66
CA VAL A 390 -0.20 -16.22 -20.80
C VAL A 390 -1.65 -16.07 -21.30
N GLU A 391 -1.85 -15.98 -22.61
CA GLU A 391 -3.18 -15.97 -23.23
C GLU A 391 -3.97 -17.24 -22.91
N ALA A 392 -3.34 -18.42 -22.96
CA ALA A 392 -3.99 -19.69 -22.61
C ALA A 392 -4.41 -19.75 -21.13
N ILE A 393 -3.61 -19.21 -20.22
CA ILE A 393 -3.95 -19.09 -18.79
C ILE A 393 -5.13 -18.13 -18.63
N ASN A 394 -5.06 -16.94 -19.24
CA ASN A 394 -6.13 -15.94 -19.16
C ASN A 394 -7.44 -16.44 -19.78
N ASN A 395 -7.39 -17.25 -20.83
CA ASN A 395 -8.59 -17.87 -21.39
C ASN A 395 -9.24 -18.84 -20.39
N LYS A 396 -8.45 -19.59 -19.60
CA LYS A 396 -8.99 -20.39 -18.50
C LYS A 396 -9.63 -19.54 -17.42
N ILE A 397 -8.98 -18.44 -17.03
CA ILE A 397 -9.51 -17.49 -16.04
C ILE A 397 -10.84 -16.88 -16.52
N LYS A 398 -10.90 -16.44 -17.79
CA LYS A 398 -12.11 -15.90 -18.44
C LYS A 398 -13.24 -16.92 -18.50
N SER A 399 -12.93 -18.19 -18.75
CA SER A 399 -13.94 -19.26 -18.81
C SER A 399 -14.63 -19.55 -17.48
N GLY A 400 -14.07 -19.04 -16.36
CA GLY A 400 -14.60 -19.17 -15.02
C GLY A 400 -14.24 -20.50 -14.34
N GLY A 401 -14.42 -20.54 -13.02
CA GLY A 401 -14.07 -21.68 -12.18
C GLY A 401 -12.63 -21.62 -11.65
N SER A 402 -12.31 -22.56 -10.75
CA SER A 402 -10.99 -22.63 -10.13
C SER A 402 -9.95 -23.26 -11.05
N LEU A 403 -8.82 -22.58 -11.19
CA LEU A 403 -7.66 -22.96 -11.97
C LEU A 403 -6.64 -23.68 -11.06
N TYR A 404 -6.69 -25.00 -11.04
CA TYR A 404 -5.79 -25.82 -10.24
C TYR A 404 -4.52 -26.15 -11.04
N LEU A 405 -3.50 -25.29 -10.95
CA LEU A 405 -2.21 -25.48 -11.64
C LEU A 405 -1.37 -26.66 -11.12
N SER A 406 -1.86 -27.34 -10.09
CA SER A 406 -1.31 -28.59 -9.53
C SER A 406 -2.02 -29.84 -10.05
N ASP A 407 -3.04 -29.67 -10.90
CA ASP A 407 -3.75 -30.73 -11.61
C ASP A 407 -3.20 -30.87 -13.03
N SER A 408 -2.63 -32.03 -13.34
CA SER A 408 -2.03 -32.31 -14.66
C SER A 408 -3.02 -32.21 -15.81
N ALA A 409 -4.32 -32.49 -15.60
CA ALA A 409 -5.32 -32.38 -16.66
C ALA A 409 -5.58 -30.92 -17.05
N GLN A 410 -5.59 -30.01 -16.06
CA GLN A 410 -5.74 -28.59 -16.32
C GLN A 410 -4.49 -28.00 -16.98
N VAL A 411 -3.30 -28.40 -16.51
CA VAL A 411 -2.02 -28.01 -17.12
C VAL A 411 -1.90 -28.52 -18.56
N GLU A 412 -2.29 -29.77 -18.83
CA GLU A 412 -2.35 -30.31 -20.19
C GLU A 412 -3.24 -29.46 -21.10
N SER A 413 -4.40 -29.01 -20.61
CA SER A 413 -5.28 -28.14 -21.39
C SER A 413 -4.67 -26.77 -21.67
N ILE A 414 -3.85 -26.22 -20.76
CA ILE A 414 -3.09 -24.97 -20.99
C ILE A 414 -2.02 -25.20 -22.06
N ILE A 415 -1.26 -26.29 -21.98
CA ILE A 415 -0.24 -26.64 -22.98
C ILE A 415 -0.89 -26.77 -24.37
N GLN A 416 -2.01 -27.49 -24.48
CA GLN A 416 -2.70 -27.70 -25.76
C GLN A 416 -3.18 -26.38 -26.37
N GLN A 417 -3.74 -25.47 -25.58
CA GLN A 417 -4.15 -24.14 -26.04
C GLN A 417 -2.95 -23.29 -26.48
N SER A 418 -1.85 -23.34 -25.72
CA SER A 418 -0.60 -22.64 -26.03
C SER A 418 -0.02 -23.15 -27.35
N VAL A 419 0.04 -24.47 -27.55
CA VAL A 419 0.50 -25.10 -28.80
C VAL A 419 -0.38 -24.71 -29.99
N ALA A 420 -1.70 -24.68 -29.82
CA ALA A 420 -2.62 -24.25 -30.86
C ALA A 420 -2.35 -22.79 -31.26
N LYS A 421 -2.13 -21.90 -30.29
CA LYS A 421 -1.83 -20.49 -30.55
C LYS A 421 -0.47 -20.29 -31.19
N VAL A 422 0.58 -20.97 -30.72
CA VAL A 422 1.90 -20.90 -31.34
C VAL A 422 1.88 -21.47 -32.75
N LYS A 423 1.03 -22.46 -33.06
CA LYS A 423 0.87 -22.98 -34.43
C LYS A 423 0.36 -21.92 -35.42
N GLU A 424 -0.39 -20.93 -34.95
CA GLU A 424 -0.83 -19.78 -35.77
C GLU A 424 0.37 -18.89 -36.17
N ILE A 425 1.44 -18.90 -35.37
CA ILE A 425 2.63 -18.07 -35.52
C ILE A 425 3.76 -18.84 -36.23
N ASP A 426 4.02 -20.08 -35.82
CA ASP A 426 4.98 -21.00 -36.44
C ASP A 426 4.27 -22.17 -37.12
N SER A 427 4.10 -22.02 -38.43
CA SER A 427 3.54 -23.07 -39.29
C SER A 427 4.34 -24.38 -39.29
N ASN A 428 5.62 -24.39 -38.91
CA ASN A 428 6.47 -25.58 -38.86
C ASN A 428 6.48 -26.29 -37.50
N LEU A 429 5.82 -25.72 -36.48
CA LEU A 429 5.72 -26.31 -35.14
C LEU A 429 5.30 -27.79 -35.20
N ASN A 430 6.08 -28.66 -34.54
CA ASN A 430 5.86 -30.10 -34.52
C ASN A 430 4.75 -30.50 -33.53
N THR A 431 3.51 -30.21 -33.89
CA THR A 431 2.33 -30.44 -33.04
C THR A 431 2.07 -31.92 -32.75
N GLN A 432 2.44 -32.83 -33.66
CA GLN A 432 2.29 -34.26 -33.44
C GLN A 432 3.16 -34.72 -32.26
N LYS A 433 4.45 -34.39 -32.29
CA LYS A 433 5.38 -34.76 -31.21
C LYS A 433 4.97 -34.12 -29.88
N LEU A 434 4.60 -32.84 -29.89
CA LEU A 434 4.12 -32.15 -28.70
C LEU A 434 2.89 -32.86 -28.12
N SER A 435 1.93 -33.24 -28.96
CA SER A 435 0.74 -33.99 -28.53
C SER A 435 1.09 -35.34 -27.89
N GLU A 436 2.14 -36.03 -28.34
CA GLU A 436 2.57 -37.32 -27.79
C GLU A 436 3.18 -37.19 -26.39
N ILE A 437 3.91 -36.10 -26.12
CA ILE A 437 4.61 -35.90 -24.83
C ILE A 437 3.83 -35.04 -23.83
N THR A 438 2.80 -34.30 -24.28
CA THR A 438 2.04 -33.34 -23.45
C THR A 438 1.50 -33.93 -22.15
N PRO A 439 0.85 -35.12 -22.10
CA PRO A 439 0.32 -35.66 -20.85
C PRO A 439 1.40 -35.87 -19.77
N GLN A 440 2.59 -36.32 -20.20
CA GLN A 440 3.73 -36.58 -19.31
C GLN A 440 4.43 -35.27 -18.91
N ALA A 441 4.53 -34.30 -19.82
CA ALA A 441 5.04 -32.97 -19.52
C ALA A 441 4.13 -32.25 -18.51
N ALA A 442 2.82 -32.34 -18.68
CA ALA A 442 1.83 -31.78 -17.76
C ALA A 442 1.92 -32.42 -16.36
N GLN A 443 2.19 -33.73 -16.28
CA GLN A 443 2.46 -34.41 -15.02
C GLN A 443 3.69 -33.83 -14.30
N VAL A 444 4.79 -33.61 -15.02
CA VAL A 444 6.02 -33.01 -14.47
C VAL A 444 5.76 -31.61 -13.92
N MET A 445 5.11 -30.76 -14.71
CA MET A 445 4.76 -29.38 -14.33
C MET A 445 3.82 -29.35 -13.11
N ALA A 446 2.78 -30.19 -13.13
CA ALA A 446 1.83 -30.29 -12.03
C ALA A 446 2.50 -30.76 -10.74
N GLU A 447 3.44 -31.70 -10.81
CA GLU A 447 4.13 -32.17 -9.60
C GLU A 447 5.03 -31.09 -8.99
N ALA A 448 5.73 -30.28 -9.79
CA ALA A 448 6.46 -29.13 -9.27
C ALA A 448 5.54 -28.18 -8.48
N ASN A 449 4.34 -27.90 -9.02
CA ASN A 449 3.34 -27.07 -8.33
C ASN A 449 2.72 -27.75 -7.10
N GLN A 450 2.59 -29.09 -7.09
CA GLN A 450 2.22 -29.83 -5.88
C GLN A 450 3.32 -29.74 -4.80
N LYS A 451 4.60 -29.64 -5.16
CA LYS A 451 5.66 -29.36 -4.18
C LYS A 451 5.53 -27.95 -3.61
N THR A 452 5.20 -26.95 -4.44
CA THR A 452 4.90 -25.59 -4.00
C THR A 452 3.73 -25.56 -3.01
N ASP A 453 2.62 -26.25 -3.30
CA ASP A 453 1.47 -26.31 -2.38
C ASP A 453 1.84 -26.93 -1.01
N ARG A 454 2.72 -27.95 -1.02
CA ARG A 454 3.21 -28.59 0.21
C ARG A 454 4.12 -27.70 1.04
N VAL A 455 4.78 -26.69 0.45
CA VAL A 455 5.59 -25.75 1.23
C VAL A 455 4.69 -25.01 2.21
N LYS A 456 3.59 -24.43 1.73
CA LYS A 456 2.62 -23.72 2.58
C LYS A 456 2.07 -24.60 3.70
N SER A 457 1.82 -25.89 3.45
CA SER A 457 1.26 -26.78 4.47
C SER A 457 2.28 -27.27 5.51
N ASN A 458 3.58 -27.23 5.20
CA ASN A 458 4.60 -27.92 5.99
C ASN A 458 5.56 -26.96 6.71
N PHE A 459 5.57 -25.68 6.36
CA PHE A 459 6.49 -24.68 6.89
C PHE A 459 5.74 -23.51 7.53
N LEU A 460 6.37 -22.90 8.53
CA LEU A 460 5.89 -21.65 9.11
C LEU A 460 6.09 -20.49 8.12
N PRO A 461 5.28 -19.42 8.19
CA PRO A 461 5.30 -18.32 7.23
C PRO A 461 6.69 -17.73 6.97
N GLU A 462 7.53 -17.59 8.00
CA GLU A 462 8.89 -17.05 7.87
C GLU A 462 9.83 -17.87 6.98
N PHE A 463 9.54 -19.17 6.78
CA PHE A 463 10.35 -20.07 5.95
C PHE A 463 9.78 -20.27 4.55
N ILE A 464 8.50 -19.95 4.31
CA ILE A 464 7.80 -20.24 3.05
C ILE A 464 8.55 -19.67 1.84
N PRO A 465 9.00 -18.39 1.80
CA PRO A 465 9.69 -17.85 0.62
C PRO A 465 10.98 -18.61 0.28
N SER A 466 11.77 -18.94 1.31
CA SER A 466 13.05 -19.65 1.13
C SER A 466 12.86 -21.07 0.60
N GLU A 467 11.80 -21.76 1.04
CA GLU A 467 11.48 -23.10 0.58
C GLU A 467 10.85 -23.10 -0.81
N ILE A 468 10.01 -22.11 -1.13
CA ILE A 468 9.47 -21.89 -2.49
C ILE A 468 10.60 -21.65 -3.49
N ALA A 469 11.59 -20.83 -3.13
CA ALA A 469 12.74 -20.55 -4.00
C ALA A 469 13.56 -21.81 -4.33
N LYS A 470 13.67 -22.78 -3.40
CA LYS A 470 14.30 -24.08 -3.72
C LYS A 470 13.51 -24.87 -4.76
N VAL A 471 12.17 -24.80 -4.71
CA VAL A 471 11.29 -25.42 -5.73
C VAL A 471 11.48 -24.71 -7.07
N GLN A 472 11.45 -23.36 -7.09
CA GLN A 472 11.63 -22.56 -8.30
C GLN A 472 13.00 -22.78 -8.95
N LYS A 473 14.06 -22.97 -8.18
CA LYS A 473 15.39 -23.26 -8.72
C LYS A 473 15.42 -24.54 -9.58
N GLU A 474 14.67 -25.57 -9.19
CA GLU A 474 14.49 -26.77 -10.01
C GLU A 474 13.51 -26.53 -11.16
N ALA A 475 12.36 -25.91 -10.87
CA ALA A 475 11.25 -25.73 -11.80
C ALA A 475 11.61 -24.81 -12.98
N LEU A 476 12.23 -23.67 -12.69
CA LEU A 476 12.65 -22.65 -13.67
C LEU A 476 14.02 -22.96 -14.29
N GLY A 477 14.82 -23.79 -13.61
CA GLY A 477 16.16 -24.22 -14.03
C GLY A 477 16.13 -25.55 -14.79
N LYS A 478 16.56 -26.63 -14.12
CA LYS A 478 16.81 -27.93 -14.79
C LYS A 478 15.54 -28.57 -15.37
N THR A 479 14.39 -28.42 -14.71
CA THR A 479 13.11 -28.97 -15.19
C THR A 479 12.70 -28.34 -16.52
N ALA A 480 12.80 -27.01 -16.63
CA ALA A 480 12.50 -26.30 -17.87
C ALA A 480 13.41 -26.75 -19.03
N ILE A 481 14.72 -26.89 -18.78
CA ILE A 481 15.68 -27.41 -19.76
C ILE A 481 15.34 -28.85 -20.18
N ASP A 482 14.98 -29.70 -19.23
CA ASP A 482 14.62 -31.09 -19.52
C ASP A 482 13.38 -31.20 -20.43
N LEU A 483 12.39 -30.33 -20.21
CA LEU A 483 11.19 -30.26 -21.04
C LEU A 483 11.50 -29.78 -22.46
N GLU A 484 12.36 -28.77 -22.59
CA GLU A 484 12.88 -28.29 -23.88
C GLU A 484 13.61 -29.41 -24.63
N GLU A 485 14.52 -30.13 -23.97
CA GLU A 485 15.25 -31.28 -24.53
C GLU A 485 14.32 -32.43 -24.95
N ALA A 486 13.23 -32.66 -24.22
CA ALA A 486 12.22 -33.66 -24.61
C ALA A 486 11.48 -33.26 -25.89
N ALA A 487 11.08 -32.00 -25.99
CA ALA A 487 10.44 -31.47 -27.19
C ALA A 487 11.40 -31.42 -28.40
N ALA A 488 12.68 -31.13 -28.18
CA ALA A 488 13.74 -31.23 -29.18
C ALA A 488 14.04 -32.68 -29.57
N GLY A 489 13.80 -33.64 -28.68
CA GLY A 489 14.02 -35.08 -28.88
C GLY A 489 15.43 -35.52 -28.56
N THR A 490 16.18 -34.67 -27.86
CA THR A 490 17.52 -34.97 -27.35
C THR A 490 17.46 -35.72 -26.02
N LYS A 491 16.33 -35.65 -25.29
CA LYS A 491 16.08 -36.42 -24.06
C LYS A 491 14.75 -37.19 -24.12
N PRO A 492 14.69 -38.49 -23.79
CA PRO A 492 13.42 -39.21 -23.75
C PRO A 492 12.50 -38.69 -22.64
N ILE A 493 11.22 -38.46 -22.94
CA ILE A 493 10.23 -37.95 -21.98
C ILE A 493 10.11 -38.82 -20.72
N ALA A 494 10.27 -40.14 -20.83
CA ALA A 494 10.25 -41.03 -19.67
C ALA A 494 11.38 -40.74 -18.66
N VAL A 495 12.56 -40.31 -19.14
CA VAL A 495 13.68 -39.90 -18.28
C VAL A 495 13.36 -38.56 -17.63
N VAL A 496 12.80 -37.62 -18.38
CA VAL A 496 12.34 -36.32 -17.85
C VAL A 496 11.32 -36.49 -16.73
N VAL A 497 10.35 -37.38 -16.91
CA VAL A 497 9.39 -37.73 -15.85
C VAL A 497 10.14 -38.25 -14.63
N TRP A 498 10.98 -39.27 -14.78
CA TRP A 498 11.71 -39.86 -13.65
C TRP A 498 12.58 -38.85 -12.88
N GLU A 499 13.25 -37.93 -13.58
CA GLU A 499 14.12 -36.93 -12.97
C GLU A 499 13.38 -35.74 -12.35
N ASN A 500 12.12 -35.50 -12.69
CA ASN A 500 11.39 -34.30 -12.27
C ASN A 500 10.05 -34.64 -11.60
N THR A 501 9.93 -35.85 -11.07
CA THR A 501 8.77 -36.31 -10.28
C THR A 501 9.21 -37.10 -9.04
N GLY A 502 8.26 -37.38 -8.15
CA GLY A 502 8.38 -38.22 -6.97
C GLY A 502 9.46 -37.78 -5.98
N GLU A 503 10.10 -38.80 -5.40
CA GLU A 503 11.22 -38.67 -4.45
C GLU A 503 12.45 -38.03 -5.08
N TYR A 504 12.66 -38.20 -6.39
CA TYR A 504 13.84 -37.67 -7.07
C TYR A 504 13.78 -36.14 -7.16
N LEU A 505 12.63 -35.59 -7.55
CA LEU A 505 12.39 -34.15 -7.48
C LEU A 505 12.51 -33.63 -6.04
N THR A 506 11.95 -34.34 -5.05
CA THR A 506 12.09 -33.97 -3.63
C THR A 506 13.56 -33.88 -3.22
N ALA A 507 14.39 -34.85 -3.60
CA ALA A 507 15.81 -34.86 -3.28
C ALA A 507 16.59 -33.72 -3.95
N LYS A 508 16.26 -33.37 -5.20
CA LYS A 508 16.85 -32.19 -5.87
C LYS A 508 16.51 -30.89 -5.14
N ILE A 509 15.23 -30.69 -4.81
CA ILE A 509 14.75 -29.50 -4.08
C ILE A 509 15.45 -29.40 -2.71
N GLN A 510 15.57 -30.52 -1.96
CA GLN A 510 16.26 -30.54 -0.67
C GLN A 510 17.78 -30.32 -0.79
N GLY A 511 18.37 -30.72 -1.91
CA GLY A 511 19.79 -30.52 -2.21
C GLY A 511 20.13 -29.08 -2.58
N ASN A 512 19.14 -28.25 -2.92
CA ASN A 512 19.37 -26.83 -3.17
C ASN A 512 19.73 -26.11 -1.86
N PRO A 513 20.80 -25.28 -1.87
CA PRO A 513 21.12 -24.49 -0.70
C PRO A 513 19.91 -23.62 -0.34
N VAL A 514 19.65 -23.46 0.96
CA VAL A 514 18.70 -22.44 1.42
C VAL A 514 19.22 -21.11 0.83
N PRO A 515 18.42 -20.43 0.00
CA PRO A 515 18.82 -19.12 -0.50
C PRO A 515 19.16 -18.25 0.70
N SER A 516 20.23 -17.46 0.61
CA SER A 516 20.35 -16.33 1.53
C SER A 516 19.05 -15.55 1.38
N GLN A 517 18.25 -15.44 2.44
CA GLN A 517 17.24 -14.38 2.46
C GLN A 517 17.99 -13.12 2.02
N PRO A 518 17.44 -12.26 1.13
CA PRO A 518 17.85 -10.87 1.19
C PRO A 518 17.76 -10.50 2.66
N ALA A 519 18.68 -9.67 3.14
CA ALA A 519 18.43 -9.03 4.41
C ALA A 519 16.97 -8.58 4.34
N VAL A 520 16.12 -9.09 5.26
CA VAL A 520 14.98 -8.29 5.67
C VAL A 520 15.62 -6.92 5.85
N PRO A 521 15.20 -5.87 5.14
CA PRO A 521 15.68 -4.56 5.50
C PRO A 521 15.33 -4.43 6.98
N VAL A 522 16.31 -4.68 7.84
CA VAL A 522 16.43 -3.91 9.04
C VAL A 522 16.53 -2.53 8.44
N VAL A 523 15.49 -1.75 8.62
CA VAL A 523 15.62 -0.30 8.50
C VAL A 523 16.55 0.08 9.65
N THR A 524 17.84 -0.20 9.44
CA THR A 524 18.98 0.52 9.97
C THR A 524 19.36 1.53 8.89
N GLY A 525 18.36 2.28 8.44
CA GLY A 525 18.58 3.65 8.07
C GLY A 525 18.39 4.43 9.35
N ASP A 526 19.44 5.12 9.80
CA ASP A 526 19.20 6.41 10.43
C ASP A 526 18.07 7.06 9.65
N ILE A 527 16.97 7.40 10.34
CA ILE A 527 16.07 8.43 9.84
C ILE A 527 17.04 9.58 9.59
N ILE A 528 17.30 9.88 8.31
CA ILE A 528 17.67 11.24 7.97
C ILE A 528 16.44 11.99 8.38
N GLU A 529 16.51 12.48 9.61
CA GLU A 529 15.75 13.61 10.08
C GLU A 529 16.06 14.69 9.05
N VAL A 530 15.26 14.77 7.99
CA VAL A 530 15.04 16.05 7.35
C VAL A 530 14.28 16.81 8.43
N GLY A 531 15.06 17.38 9.34
CA GLY A 531 14.53 18.03 10.50
C GLY A 531 13.64 19.15 10.01
N ASN A 532 12.35 19.03 10.28
CA ASN A 532 11.54 20.21 10.54
C ASN A 532 11.92 20.77 11.92
N THR A 533 13.16 21.23 12.02
CA THR A 533 13.61 22.24 12.98
C THR A 533 14.49 23.28 12.28
N ALA A 534 14.02 23.82 11.16
CA ALA A 534 14.43 25.17 10.80
C ALA A 534 13.43 26.15 11.43
N PRO A 535 13.85 27.12 12.27
CA PRO A 535 12.98 28.21 12.67
C PRO A 535 12.70 29.05 11.41
N GLU A 536 11.47 28.98 10.92
CA GLU A 536 11.08 29.63 9.67
C GLU A 536 11.19 31.16 9.76
N ASN A 537 11.73 31.73 8.70
CA ASN A 537 11.79 33.15 8.44
C ASN A 537 10.39 33.55 7.90
N PRO A 538 9.70 34.57 8.44
CA PRO A 538 8.27 34.78 8.22
C PRO A 538 7.95 35.44 6.86
N GLY A 539 8.17 34.74 5.74
CA GLY A 539 7.81 35.31 4.44
C GLY A 539 8.07 34.50 3.17
N ASP A 540 8.27 33.18 3.23
CA ASP A 540 8.04 32.28 2.09
C ASP A 540 7.04 31.24 2.62
N GLU A 541 5.78 31.34 2.20
CA GLU A 541 4.63 30.60 2.75
C GLU A 541 4.45 29.25 2.03
N ASP A 542 4.64 29.16 0.70
CA ASP A 542 4.48 27.92 -0.08
C ASP A 542 5.53 26.82 0.25
N LYS A 543 5.07 25.60 0.52
CA LYS A 543 5.83 24.39 0.86
C LYS A 543 5.62 23.28 -0.17
N ASN A 544 6.64 22.43 -0.30
CA ASN A 544 6.55 21.17 -1.03
C ASN A 544 6.92 20.04 -0.07
N LEU A 545 5.91 19.28 0.35
CA LEU A 545 6.01 18.22 1.35
C LEU A 545 5.83 16.86 0.67
N ALA A 546 6.77 15.95 0.90
CA ALA A 546 6.71 14.60 0.39
C ALA A 546 6.76 13.60 1.55
N GLY A 547 5.83 12.65 1.55
CA GLY A 547 5.75 11.53 2.49
C GLY A 547 6.75 10.41 2.19
N THR A 548 6.65 9.36 2.98
CA THR A 548 7.40 8.11 2.94
C THR A 548 6.45 6.94 2.67
N ASP A 549 6.95 5.71 2.71
CA ASP A 549 6.10 4.52 2.59
C ASP A 549 5.40 4.15 3.93
N ASP A 550 5.70 4.88 5.02
CA ASP A 550 5.14 4.68 6.35
C ASP A 550 4.09 5.77 6.64
N ARG A 551 3.24 5.54 7.66
CA ARG A 551 2.24 6.54 8.06
C ARG A 551 2.87 7.88 8.43
N ASP A 552 2.46 8.92 7.72
CA ASP A 552 2.91 10.29 7.84
C ASP A 552 1.85 11.24 8.39
N THR A 553 2.33 12.41 8.82
CA THR A 553 1.49 13.57 9.14
C THR A 553 2.15 14.80 8.53
N LEU A 554 1.57 15.32 7.45
CA LEU A 554 2.12 16.43 6.67
C LEU A 554 1.21 17.65 6.80
N ILE A 555 1.78 18.81 7.11
CA ILE A 555 1.03 20.06 7.35
C ILE A 555 1.68 21.21 6.56
N GLY A 556 0.93 21.75 5.60
CA GLY A 556 1.31 22.89 4.76
C GLY A 556 1.33 24.21 5.54
N GLY A 557 0.19 24.61 6.08
CA GLY A 557 0.06 25.74 7.00
C GLY A 557 -0.49 27.00 6.35
N SER A 558 0.34 27.85 5.78
CA SER A 558 -0.11 29.06 5.06
C SER A 558 0.69 29.15 3.78
N GLY A 559 0.08 29.58 2.67
CA GLY A 559 0.71 29.56 1.35
C GLY A 559 0.00 28.56 0.44
N ASN A 560 0.40 28.52 -0.82
CA ASN A 560 -0.10 27.54 -1.77
C ASN A 560 0.85 26.33 -1.79
N ASP A 561 0.48 25.30 -1.06
CA ASP A 561 1.30 24.15 -0.74
C ASP A 561 1.09 22.98 -1.72
N PHE A 562 2.14 22.21 -1.93
CA PHE A 562 2.07 20.92 -2.60
C PHE A 562 2.42 19.83 -1.60
N ILE A 563 1.47 18.93 -1.31
CA ILE A 563 1.62 17.84 -0.35
C ILE A 563 1.38 16.53 -1.07
N SER A 564 2.35 15.62 -1.04
CA SER A 564 2.23 14.30 -1.66
C SER A 564 2.69 13.22 -0.71
N ALA A 565 1.78 12.37 -0.27
CA ALA A 565 2.09 11.11 0.36
C ALA A 565 2.26 9.99 -0.67
N ILE A 566 2.55 8.78 -0.20
CA ILE A 566 2.95 7.65 -1.06
C ILE A 566 2.19 6.37 -0.69
N LYS A 567 2.34 5.90 0.55
CA LYS A 567 1.75 4.66 1.05
C LYS A 567 1.48 4.76 2.55
N ALA A 568 0.55 3.93 2.99
CA ALA A 568 0.07 3.80 4.35
C ALA A 568 -0.98 4.85 4.67
N SER A 569 -1.72 4.63 5.75
CA SER A 569 -2.80 5.53 6.11
C SER A 569 -2.32 6.87 6.64
N ASP A 570 -2.32 7.91 5.81
CA ASP A 570 -1.71 9.20 6.07
C ASP A 570 -2.69 10.30 6.54
N SER A 571 -2.15 11.35 7.15
CA SER A 571 -2.91 12.54 7.56
C SER A 571 -2.27 13.79 6.97
N LEU A 572 -2.99 14.44 6.05
CA LEU A 572 -2.51 15.56 5.25
C LEU A 572 -3.39 16.78 5.48
N ASP A 573 -2.78 17.95 5.73
CA ASP A 573 -3.46 19.21 6.01
C ASP A 573 -2.80 20.34 5.21
N GLY A 574 -3.52 20.90 4.23
CA GLY A 574 -3.07 22.02 3.39
C GLY A 574 -2.95 23.31 4.20
N GLY A 575 -4.01 23.70 4.88
CA GLY A 575 -4.04 24.82 5.79
C GLY A 575 -4.73 26.03 5.17
N ALA A 576 -3.97 27.03 4.72
CA ALA A 576 -4.55 28.25 4.15
C ALA A 576 -3.79 28.66 2.89
N GLY A 577 -4.52 28.93 1.81
CA GLY A 577 -3.99 29.11 0.47
C GLY A 577 -4.57 28.05 -0.45
N ASN A 578 -4.22 28.11 -1.73
CA ASN A 578 -4.74 27.16 -2.72
C ASN A 578 -3.76 26.01 -2.87
N ASP A 579 -4.10 24.87 -2.28
CA ASP A 579 -3.23 23.73 -2.07
C ASP A 579 -3.47 22.62 -3.08
N SER A 580 -2.48 21.74 -3.22
CA SER A 580 -2.58 20.52 -4.02
C SER A 580 -2.09 19.34 -3.18
N ILE A 581 -3.02 18.46 -2.81
CA ILE A 581 -2.81 17.39 -1.84
C ILE A 581 -3.06 16.03 -2.50
N TYR A 582 -2.14 15.09 -2.30
CA TYR A 582 -2.20 13.73 -2.82
C TYR A 582 -1.98 12.71 -1.69
N GLY A 583 -3.00 11.89 -1.39
CA GLY A 583 -3.01 10.87 -0.33
C GLY A 583 -2.16 9.65 -0.65
N GLY A 584 -2.31 9.13 -1.86
CA GLY A 584 -1.47 8.03 -2.32
C GLY A 584 -2.14 6.68 -2.20
N ARG A 585 -1.77 5.88 -1.20
CA ARG A 585 -2.25 4.48 -1.07
C ARG A 585 -2.64 4.16 0.36
N GLU A 586 -3.61 3.26 0.49
CA GLU A 586 -4.26 2.88 1.74
C GLU A 586 -5.22 3.97 2.22
N LEU A 587 -5.74 3.90 3.46
CA LEU A 587 -6.79 4.83 3.90
C LEU A 587 -6.18 6.17 4.32
N ASP A 588 -6.44 7.22 3.57
CA ASP A 588 -5.90 8.55 3.84
C ASP A 588 -6.93 9.53 4.38
N THR A 589 -6.47 10.53 5.14
CA THR A 589 -7.27 11.67 5.58
C THR A 589 -6.65 12.97 5.07
N LEU A 590 -7.36 13.66 4.19
CA LEU A 590 -6.94 14.90 3.53
C LEU A 590 -7.86 16.05 3.95
N THR A 591 -7.27 17.16 4.38
CA THR A 591 -7.95 18.44 4.61
C THR A 591 -7.30 19.51 3.73
N GLY A 592 -8.08 20.19 2.89
CA GLY A 592 -7.65 21.34 2.10
C GLY A 592 -7.45 22.56 2.99
N GLY A 593 -8.53 23.06 3.56
CA GLY A 593 -8.52 24.15 4.53
C GLY A 593 -9.17 25.42 3.98
N ASP A 594 -8.51 26.57 4.09
CA ASP A 594 -8.98 27.83 3.52
C ASP A 594 -8.36 28.04 2.12
N GLY A 595 -9.12 28.06 1.04
CA GLY A 595 -8.60 28.33 -0.32
C GLY A 595 -9.33 27.53 -1.39
N ASP A 596 -8.98 27.75 -2.67
CA ASP A 596 -9.49 26.87 -3.73
C ASP A 596 -8.49 25.71 -3.92
N ASP A 597 -8.79 24.55 -3.35
CA ASP A 597 -7.88 23.41 -3.20
C ASP A 597 -8.12 22.29 -4.22
N ILE A 598 -7.10 21.45 -4.41
CA ILE A 598 -7.19 20.23 -5.21
C ILE A 598 -6.74 19.04 -4.36
N LEU A 599 -7.66 18.12 -4.08
CA LEU A 599 -7.43 16.94 -3.25
C LEU A 599 -7.59 15.66 -4.07
N PHE A 600 -6.61 14.79 -3.99
CA PHE A 600 -6.62 13.45 -4.59
C PHE A 600 -6.42 12.40 -3.50
N GLY A 601 -7.43 11.58 -3.21
CA GLY A 601 -7.35 10.50 -2.22
C GLY A 601 -6.35 9.44 -2.63
N GLY A 602 -6.53 8.88 -3.82
CA GLY A 602 -5.60 7.90 -4.38
C GLY A 602 -6.21 6.51 -4.39
N ARG A 603 -5.53 5.53 -3.80
CA ARG A 603 -6.09 4.20 -3.57
C ARG A 603 -6.39 4.08 -2.10
N GLY A 604 -7.58 3.64 -1.71
CA GLY A 604 -7.85 3.58 -0.29
C GLY A 604 -9.30 3.41 0.03
N ALA A 605 -9.72 4.04 1.11
CA ALA A 605 -11.12 4.27 1.43
C ALA A 605 -11.10 5.59 2.17
N ASP A 606 -10.89 6.65 1.40
CA ASP A 606 -10.25 7.87 1.85
C ASP A 606 -11.27 8.87 2.37
N SER A 607 -10.81 9.79 3.21
CA SER A 607 -11.60 10.89 3.73
C SER A 607 -11.03 12.21 3.24
N LEU A 608 -11.75 12.90 2.37
CA LEU A 608 -11.36 14.20 1.80
C LEU A 608 -12.32 15.28 2.30
N ASP A 609 -11.77 16.36 2.82
CA ASP A 609 -12.50 17.56 3.26
C ASP A 609 -11.88 18.78 2.58
N GLY A 610 -12.60 19.42 1.65
CA GLY A 610 -12.14 20.59 0.90
C GLY A 610 -11.98 21.80 1.82
N GLY A 611 -13.04 22.16 2.53
CA GLY A 611 -13.02 23.21 3.54
C GLY A 611 -13.74 24.47 3.06
N GLU A 612 -13.07 25.61 3.04
CA GLU A 612 -13.62 26.89 2.60
C GLU A 612 -12.99 27.31 1.28
N GLY A 613 -13.77 27.41 0.21
CA GLY A 613 -13.33 27.82 -1.12
C GLY A 613 -13.96 26.94 -2.19
N ASN A 614 -13.52 27.07 -3.44
CA ASN A 614 -14.07 26.26 -4.53
C ASN A 614 -13.11 25.11 -4.83
N ASP A 615 -13.40 23.96 -4.25
CA ASP A 615 -12.46 22.84 -4.21
C ASP A 615 -12.71 21.82 -5.32
N SER A 616 -11.67 21.04 -5.61
CA SER A 616 -11.74 19.91 -6.54
C SER A 616 -11.27 18.64 -5.83
N LEU A 617 -12.22 17.76 -5.50
CA LEU A 617 -11.99 16.52 -4.75
C LEU A 617 -12.15 15.30 -5.67
N TYR A 618 -11.12 14.46 -5.69
CA TYR A 618 -11.06 13.20 -6.43
C TYR A 618 -10.77 12.07 -5.45
N GLY A 619 -11.74 11.19 -5.19
CA GLY A 619 -11.60 10.07 -4.24
C GLY A 619 -10.55 9.07 -4.71
N GLY A 620 -10.71 8.59 -5.94
CA GLY A 620 -9.77 7.67 -6.56
C GLY A 620 -10.33 6.25 -6.58
N LYS A 621 -9.62 5.31 -5.95
CA LYS A 621 -10.05 3.91 -5.87
C LYS A 621 -10.44 3.58 -4.45
N GLY A 622 -11.56 2.87 -4.33
CA GLY A 622 -12.09 2.39 -3.07
C GLY A 622 -13.30 3.20 -2.65
N ASN A 623 -13.82 2.93 -1.46
CA ASN A 623 -15.07 3.54 -1.02
C ASN A 623 -14.76 4.79 -0.21
N ASP A 624 -14.82 5.93 -0.86
CA ASP A 624 -14.31 7.18 -0.32
C ASP A 624 -15.42 8.03 0.28
N THR A 625 -15.04 8.98 1.14
CA THR A 625 -15.91 10.00 1.72
C THR A 625 -15.38 11.37 1.33
N LEU A 626 -16.13 12.12 0.53
CA LEU A 626 -15.76 13.44 0.05
C LEU A 626 -16.73 14.48 0.62
N LEU A 627 -16.18 15.51 1.25
CA LEU A 627 -16.89 16.68 1.75
C LEU A 627 -16.33 17.91 1.02
N GLY A 628 -17.13 18.57 0.18
CA GLY A 628 -16.74 19.81 -0.52
C GLY A 628 -16.50 20.92 0.48
N GLY A 629 -17.55 21.29 1.22
CA GLY A 629 -17.45 22.26 2.30
C GLY A 629 -18.23 23.52 1.96
N ALA A 630 -17.59 24.68 1.96
CA ALA A 630 -18.22 25.96 1.66
C ALA A 630 -17.62 26.56 0.39
N GLY A 631 -18.42 26.75 -0.65
CA GLY A 631 -18.02 27.28 -1.95
C GLY A 631 -18.58 26.42 -3.07
N ASP A 632 -18.25 26.73 -4.33
CA ASP A 632 -18.76 25.99 -5.49
C ASP A 632 -17.82 24.82 -5.82
N ASP A 633 -18.08 23.63 -5.28
CA ASP A 633 -17.14 22.51 -5.31
C ASP A 633 -17.31 21.56 -6.51
N PHE A 634 -16.25 20.82 -6.84
CA PHE A 634 -16.27 19.70 -7.78
C PHE A 634 -15.89 18.41 -7.07
N LEU A 635 -16.79 17.42 -7.06
CA LEU A 635 -16.60 16.14 -6.39
C LEU A 635 -16.68 14.98 -7.39
N SER A 636 -15.67 14.12 -7.36
CA SER A 636 -15.60 12.88 -8.12
C SER A 636 -15.14 11.73 -7.22
N GLY A 637 -16.05 10.79 -6.90
CA GLY A 637 -15.68 9.57 -6.16
C GLY A 637 -14.79 8.61 -6.96
N GLU A 638 -14.86 8.68 -8.29
CA GLU A 638 -14.12 7.80 -9.20
C GLU A 638 -14.54 6.32 -9.14
N ASN A 639 -13.76 5.42 -8.54
CA ASN A 639 -14.04 3.98 -8.51
C ASN A 639 -14.30 3.49 -7.08
N GLY A 640 -15.57 3.39 -6.70
CA GLY A 640 -16.00 2.63 -5.54
C GLY A 640 -17.43 2.97 -5.19
N ASP A 641 -17.93 2.47 -4.06
CA ASP A 641 -19.22 2.95 -3.55
C ASP A 641 -18.95 4.14 -2.62
N ASP A 642 -18.95 5.34 -3.19
CA ASP A 642 -18.50 6.57 -2.51
C ASP A 642 -19.63 7.31 -1.79
N PHE A 643 -19.26 8.15 -0.83
CA PHE A 643 -20.16 9.05 -0.12
C PHE A 643 -19.76 10.50 -0.35
N LEU A 644 -20.61 11.26 -1.05
CA LEU A 644 -20.32 12.62 -1.50
C LEU A 644 -21.28 13.62 -0.84
N THR A 645 -20.72 14.67 -0.27
CA THR A 645 -21.46 15.80 0.33
C THR A 645 -20.90 17.09 -0.26
N GLY A 646 -21.71 17.86 -0.99
CA GLY A 646 -21.28 19.12 -1.61
C GLY A 646 -21.06 20.20 -0.56
N GLY A 647 -21.99 20.32 0.38
CA GLY A 647 -21.98 21.36 1.39
C GLY A 647 -22.73 22.60 0.93
N GLY A 648 -22.06 23.75 0.94
CA GLY A 648 -22.69 25.04 0.69
C GLY A 648 -22.14 25.74 -0.53
N GLY A 649 -22.84 25.69 -1.65
CA GLY A 649 -22.53 26.47 -2.85
C GLY A 649 -23.29 25.93 -4.03
N ASN A 650 -22.78 26.10 -5.26
CA ASN A 650 -23.32 25.45 -6.45
C ASN A 650 -22.40 24.31 -6.87
N ASP A 651 -22.66 23.12 -6.34
CA ASP A 651 -21.71 22.02 -6.40
C ASP A 651 -21.90 21.18 -7.67
N ARG A 652 -20.81 20.51 -8.06
CA ARG A 652 -20.74 19.68 -9.25
C ARG A 652 -20.30 18.27 -8.89
N PHE A 653 -21.22 17.31 -9.02
CA PHE A 653 -20.97 15.90 -8.76
C PHE A 653 -20.75 15.15 -10.07
N LEU A 654 -19.57 14.56 -10.26
CA LEU A 654 -19.26 13.79 -11.46
C LEU A 654 -19.97 12.44 -11.45
N LEU A 655 -20.81 12.19 -12.45
CA LEU A 655 -21.38 10.87 -12.70
C LEU A 655 -20.57 10.20 -13.80
N ASN A 656 -19.65 9.33 -13.40
CA ASN A 656 -18.79 8.64 -14.35
C ASN A 656 -19.34 7.23 -14.68
N SER A 657 -18.71 6.57 -15.67
CA SER A 657 -18.95 5.16 -15.97
C SER A 657 -18.05 4.20 -15.17
N GLY A 658 -17.32 4.70 -14.17
CA GLY A 658 -16.48 3.96 -13.23
C GLY A 658 -17.23 2.85 -12.50
N ASN A 659 -16.50 2.01 -11.76
CA ASN A 659 -17.11 0.90 -11.03
C ASN A 659 -17.53 1.38 -9.65
N GLY A 660 -18.83 1.37 -9.36
CA GLY A 660 -19.33 1.97 -8.13
C GLY A 660 -20.80 2.35 -8.20
N SER A 661 -21.41 2.60 -7.05
CA SER A 661 -22.70 3.24 -6.91
C SER A 661 -22.63 4.26 -5.79
N ASP A 662 -22.36 5.51 -6.16
CA ASP A 662 -22.12 6.59 -5.21
C ASP A 662 -23.40 6.98 -4.46
N THR A 663 -23.24 7.56 -3.29
CA THR A 663 -24.32 8.16 -2.50
C THR A 663 -24.06 9.65 -2.37
N ILE A 664 -25.03 10.46 -2.80
CA ILE A 664 -24.98 11.93 -2.69
C ILE A 664 -26.03 12.35 -1.66
N ASP A 665 -25.62 12.92 -0.53
CA ASP A 665 -26.50 13.09 0.63
C ASP A 665 -27.28 14.42 0.65
N ASP A 666 -26.75 15.47 0.04
CA ASP A 666 -27.24 16.85 0.23
C ASP A 666 -27.60 17.63 -1.05
N PHE A 667 -27.65 16.96 -2.22
CA PHE A 667 -27.93 17.61 -3.51
C PHE A 667 -29.13 18.57 -3.49
N GLU A 668 -28.88 19.85 -3.80
CA GLU A 668 -29.86 20.92 -3.86
C GLU A 668 -30.34 21.21 -5.30
N LEU A 669 -31.62 20.94 -5.56
CA LEU A 669 -32.23 21.13 -6.88
C LEU A 669 -32.16 22.59 -7.36
N GLY A 670 -31.70 22.76 -8.60
CA GLY A 670 -31.58 24.06 -9.25
C GLY A 670 -30.37 24.90 -8.81
N ILE A 671 -29.61 24.42 -7.81
CA ILE A 671 -28.34 24.98 -7.38
C ILE A 671 -27.22 24.07 -7.91
N ASP A 672 -27.22 22.81 -7.47
CA ASP A 672 -26.20 21.85 -7.85
C ASP A 672 -26.39 21.29 -9.26
N LYS A 673 -25.33 20.64 -9.75
CA LYS A 673 -25.29 19.96 -11.05
C LYS A 673 -24.64 18.59 -10.95
N PHE A 674 -25.22 17.65 -11.69
CA PHE A 674 -24.54 16.43 -12.08
C PHE A 674 -23.73 16.70 -13.35
N VAL A 675 -22.46 16.33 -13.33
CA VAL A 675 -21.59 16.41 -14.51
C VAL A 675 -21.58 15.05 -15.19
N LEU A 676 -21.88 15.00 -16.50
CA LEU A 676 -21.82 13.76 -17.27
C LEU A 676 -20.52 13.67 -18.06
N ASP A 677 -19.74 12.62 -17.84
CA ASP A 677 -18.47 12.39 -18.55
C ASP A 677 -18.54 11.19 -19.52
N ASN A 678 -17.48 10.97 -20.31
CA ASN A 678 -17.30 9.85 -21.24
C ASN A 678 -18.39 9.76 -22.33
N GLY A 679 -18.95 10.90 -22.71
CA GLY A 679 -19.98 10.98 -23.76
C GLY A 679 -21.36 10.50 -23.30
N LEU A 680 -21.57 10.30 -21.99
CA LEU A 680 -22.89 10.12 -21.43
C LEU A 680 -23.74 11.37 -21.67
N THR A 681 -25.01 11.16 -22.01
CA THR A 681 -25.99 12.22 -22.13
C THR A 681 -27.15 11.96 -21.20
N PHE A 682 -27.95 12.99 -20.90
CA PHE A 682 -29.17 12.83 -20.12
C PHE A 682 -30.14 11.77 -20.70
N GLN A 683 -30.08 11.50 -22.01
CA GLN A 683 -30.93 10.48 -22.65
C GLN A 683 -30.49 9.04 -22.33
N ASP A 684 -29.25 8.87 -21.89
CA ASP A 684 -28.69 7.56 -21.51
C ASP A 684 -29.06 7.17 -20.07
N LEU A 685 -29.72 8.08 -19.33
CA LEU A 685 -30.07 7.89 -17.94
C LEU A 685 -31.54 7.46 -17.73
N ALA A 686 -31.74 6.59 -16.74
CA ALA A 686 -33.03 6.25 -16.15
C ALA A 686 -33.05 6.72 -14.69
N ILE A 687 -34.08 7.48 -14.30
CA ILE A 687 -34.22 8.08 -12.97
C ILE A 687 -35.38 7.42 -12.24
N ASP A 688 -35.06 6.66 -11.19
CA ASP A 688 -36.04 5.86 -10.43
C ASP A 688 -36.11 6.31 -8.97
N ARG A 689 -37.32 6.64 -8.50
CA ARG A 689 -37.54 6.94 -7.08
C ARG A 689 -37.77 5.67 -6.28
N THR A 690 -37.06 5.53 -5.17
CA THR A 690 -37.18 4.42 -4.23
C THR A 690 -37.48 4.93 -2.82
N ALA A 691 -37.63 4.00 -1.87
CA ALA A 691 -37.82 4.35 -0.45
C ALA A 691 -36.55 4.90 0.20
N THR A 692 -35.38 4.64 -0.37
CA THR A 692 -34.05 4.99 0.18
C THR A 692 -33.41 6.19 -0.52
N GLY A 693 -34.00 6.69 -1.62
CA GLY A 693 -33.47 7.80 -2.40
C GLY A 693 -33.91 7.78 -3.86
N THR A 694 -33.38 8.70 -4.65
CA THR A 694 -33.54 8.72 -6.12
C THR A 694 -32.33 8.07 -6.77
N LEU A 695 -32.54 6.99 -7.53
CA LEU A 695 -31.49 6.30 -8.26
C LEU A 695 -31.30 6.92 -9.64
N LEU A 696 -30.06 7.26 -9.97
CA LEU A 696 -29.61 7.61 -11.31
C LEU A 696 -28.95 6.38 -11.93
N LYS A 697 -29.49 5.86 -13.03
CA LYS A 697 -29.08 4.59 -13.64
C LYS A 697 -28.77 4.72 -15.11
N LEU A 698 -27.93 3.84 -15.64
CA LEU A 698 -27.76 3.66 -17.08
C LEU A 698 -28.96 2.90 -17.66
N ALA A 699 -29.67 3.52 -18.62
CA ALA A 699 -30.84 2.92 -19.24
C ALA A 699 -30.52 1.64 -20.04
N SER A 700 -29.28 1.48 -20.51
CA SER A 700 -28.85 0.34 -21.33
C SER A 700 -28.59 -0.93 -20.52
N THR A 701 -28.16 -0.80 -19.27
CA THR A 701 -27.70 -1.91 -18.42
C THR A 701 -28.44 -2.01 -17.09
N ASP A 702 -29.25 -1.01 -16.75
CA ASP A 702 -29.89 -0.82 -15.43
C ASP A 702 -28.91 -0.65 -14.27
N ARG A 703 -27.63 -0.39 -14.57
CA ARG A 703 -26.58 -0.14 -13.59
C ARG A 703 -26.85 1.18 -12.85
N VAL A 704 -26.81 1.17 -11.52
CA VAL A 704 -26.88 2.39 -10.70
C VAL A 704 -25.54 3.12 -10.80
N LEU A 705 -25.60 4.42 -11.07
CA LEU A 705 -24.46 5.33 -11.06
C LEU A 705 -24.38 6.05 -9.71
N ALA A 706 -25.52 6.59 -9.25
CA ALA A 706 -25.59 7.27 -7.96
C ALA A 706 -26.98 7.12 -7.33
N THR A 707 -27.01 7.18 -6.00
CA THR A 707 -28.20 7.29 -5.17
C THR A 707 -28.21 8.66 -4.51
N VAL A 708 -29.22 9.47 -4.81
CA VAL A 708 -29.37 10.79 -4.21
C VAL A 708 -30.36 10.72 -3.05
N ALA A 709 -29.88 11.01 -1.85
CA ALA A 709 -30.69 11.01 -0.63
C ALA A 709 -31.48 12.34 -0.50
N GLY A 710 -32.45 12.38 0.42
CA GLY A 710 -33.06 13.63 0.88
C GLY A 710 -33.92 14.44 -0.10
N LEU A 711 -33.98 14.11 -1.40
CA LEU A 711 -34.61 14.95 -2.42
C LEU A 711 -36.12 15.20 -2.24
N ASN A 712 -36.48 16.48 -2.08
CA ASN A 712 -37.86 16.97 -2.10
C ASN A 712 -38.26 17.55 -3.47
N GLY A 713 -38.01 16.80 -4.56
CA GLY A 713 -38.34 17.25 -5.91
C GLY A 713 -37.87 16.29 -7.00
N THR A 714 -38.08 16.65 -8.26
CA THR A 714 -37.75 15.79 -9.42
C THR A 714 -36.52 16.34 -10.11
N ILE A 715 -35.50 15.49 -10.25
CA ILE A 715 -34.33 15.77 -11.09
C ILE A 715 -34.77 15.91 -12.56
N THR A 716 -34.28 16.94 -13.24
CA THR A 716 -34.57 17.28 -14.63
C THR A 716 -33.29 17.45 -15.43
N ALA A 717 -33.40 17.57 -16.76
CA ALA A 717 -32.25 17.83 -17.62
C ALA A 717 -31.50 19.14 -17.30
N ALA A 718 -32.11 20.09 -16.56
CA ALA A 718 -31.46 21.33 -16.14
C ALA A 718 -30.53 21.14 -14.93
N ASP A 719 -30.59 19.98 -14.28
CA ASP A 719 -29.73 19.59 -13.16
C ASP A 719 -28.48 18.85 -13.65
N PHE A 720 -28.27 18.75 -14.98
CA PHE A 720 -27.10 18.14 -15.60
C PHE A 720 -26.35 19.15 -16.46
N VAL A 721 -25.03 18.99 -16.55
CA VAL A 721 -24.16 19.74 -17.47
C VAL A 721 -23.39 18.83 -18.41
#